data_AF-A0A2U2B7Q6-F1
#
_entry.id   AF-A0A2U2B7Q6-F1
#
_cell.length_a   1.000
_cell.length_b   1.000
_cell.length_c   1.000
_cell.angle_alpha   90.00
_cell.angle_beta   90.00
_cell.angle_gamma   90.00
#
_symmetry.space_group_name_H-M   'P 1'
#
loop_
_entity.id
_entity.type
_entity.pdbx_description
1 polymer ?
#
loop_
_entity_poly.entity_id
_entity_poly.type
_entity_poly.pdbx_seq_one_letter_code
_entity_poly.pdbx_strand_id
1 'polypeptide(L)'
;MRITIAFNLRYNEEEQSAELIAKEDIERIFHAISSLQHTVKLVEVSGKPNDVVERLLESEPDLIFNLAEGTIGSSREAFYPGLYEQMGIPFTGGNASLLHLNLDKHLTKTVLGSRGIRVPLGSLVTPKDHIIPGNLHYPLMIKPNSEGSSIGISQKSVVEDSRTAQKRINELLREYPAGLVVEEFIQGRELSVPFIESYPGKILDIVEHTFDLEKTGGKFNIYDYSLKQGVNEDAVHVKCPAEISAREERAVLEMARKVFDFMTCPDLGRVDIRLDKSGKPYFIELNPLPSLHPNASLMVAARKRGLEFRDVIRLIIRSAARRYGLAIRPVRKSLKGDYEIGVQRPTARELGVSVGHLSPGLQNAITDVKGVRVGHFSWIEDNVKIPGHTEVTSIRTGVTAVLPAGHTYINRLVAGGFILNGVGEMAGLTQVLETGWLETPVLLTNSHAVGRVYSGVINHMIRKYPKLGTVTDVVLPVVGEADDSFLNDVRVGYCSGQDTVKAIERATDKGVLQGSVGAGTGMTSFDFAGGIGTSSRIIDMPEGGGFTVGVLVLSNFGKMRNLTVDGAVVGRELDKEFDYLSRREASEGSVIVVVGTDVPLISSQLNRLSRRAALGLGRTGSFAASTSGEIIVAFSTGNRKPRSTSSTNKFITLKCISDAHINIVYEAVVEATEEAVLNAMFCSGGMNGRMQRWCPPIPHDRVVEILKGGRKI
;
A
#
# COMPACT_ATOMS: atom_id res chain seq x y z
N MET A 1 -6.49 9.36 -2.40
CA MET A 1 -7.21 10.51 -1.85
C MET A 1 -6.31 11.71 -1.98
N ARG A 2 -6.84 12.80 -2.52
CA ARG A 2 -6.34 14.16 -2.37
C ARG A 2 -6.70 14.60 -0.96
N ILE A 3 -5.69 14.75 -0.11
CA ILE A 3 -5.86 15.20 1.26
C ILE A 3 -5.40 16.64 1.34
N THR A 4 -6.32 17.53 1.70
CA THR A 4 -5.97 18.92 2.00
C THR A 4 -5.72 19.05 3.48
N ILE A 5 -4.52 19.46 3.89
CA ILE A 5 -4.24 19.86 5.26
C ILE A 5 -4.69 21.31 5.39
N ALA A 6 -5.76 21.51 6.14
CA ALA A 6 -6.26 22.84 6.46
C ALA A 6 -5.70 23.28 7.81
N PHE A 7 -5.04 24.43 7.84
CA PHE A 7 -4.36 24.95 9.03
C PHE A 7 -4.36 26.47 9.08
N ASN A 8 -4.11 27.04 10.25
CA ASN A 8 -3.80 28.44 10.47
C ASN A 8 -2.49 28.55 11.27
N LEU A 9 -1.49 29.19 10.66
CA LEU A 9 -0.12 29.28 11.18
C LEU A 9 -0.03 30.18 12.42
N ARG A 10 0.78 29.74 13.39
CA ARG A 10 1.22 30.59 14.50
C ARG A 10 2.32 31.54 14.02
N TYR A 11 2.03 32.83 13.95
CA TYR A 11 2.97 33.87 13.50
C TYR A 11 3.68 34.61 14.65
N ASN A 12 3.23 34.45 15.90
CA ASN A 12 3.79 35.09 17.08
C ASN A 12 3.69 34.18 18.33
N GLU A 13 4.47 34.47 19.37
CA GLU A 13 4.49 33.69 20.62
C GLU A 13 3.44 34.16 21.66
N GLU A 14 2.51 35.03 21.26
CA GLU A 14 1.47 35.56 22.15
C GLU A 14 0.53 34.45 22.68
N GLU A 15 -0.03 34.64 23.87
CA GLU A 15 -0.91 33.65 24.52
C GLU A 15 -2.19 33.39 23.71
N GLN A 16 -2.70 34.41 23.02
CA GLN A 16 -3.91 34.33 22.20
C GLN A 16 -3.73 33.50 20.92
N SER A 17 -2.49 33.23 20.51
CA SER A 17 -2.18 32.40 19.33
C SER A 17 -1.72 30.99 19.69
N ALA A 18 -1.78 30.60 20.97
CA ALA A 18 -1.29 29.31 21.46
C ALA A 18 -2.05 28.08 20.95
N GLU A 19 -3.26 28.28 20.41
CA GLU A 19 -4.06 27.25 19.73
C GLU A 19 -3.66 27.08 18.26
N LEU A 20 -2.89 28.01 17.69
CA LEU A 20 -2.42 27.95 16.31
C LEU A 20 -1.23 27.00 16.16
N ILE A 21 -1.11 26.39 14.98
CA ILE A 21 -0.11 25.35 14.74
C ILE A 21 1.25 25.91 14.31
N ALA A 22 2.33 25.33 14.84
CA ALA A 22 3.69 25.65 14.45
C ALA A 22 4.02 25.12 13.04
N LYS A 23 4.96 25.78 12.37
CA LYS A 23 5.37 25.41 11.00
C LYS A 23 5.98 24.00 10.97
N GLU A 24 6.78 23.66 11.97
CA GLU A 24 7.45 22.37 12.12
C GLU A 24 6.45 21.23 12.26
N ASP A 25 5.32 21.47 12.94
CA ASP A 25 4.24 20.49 13.11
C ASP A 25 3.49 20.26 11.79
N ILE A 26 3.22 21.33 11.02
CA ILE A 26 2.63 21.22 9.68
C ILE A 26 3.54 20.41 8.77
N GLU A 27 4.84 20.71 8.73
CA GLU A 27 5.81 19.98 7.90
C GLU A 27 5.85 18.50 8.28
N ARG A 28 5.86 18.18 9.58
CA ARG A 28 5.84 16.79 10.06
C ARG A 28 4.58 16.06 9.62
N ILE A 29 3.41 16.69 9.75
CA ILE A 29 2.13 16.10 9.33
C ILE A 29 2.07 15.98 7.81
N PHE A 30 2.52 17.00 7.07
CA PHE A 30 2.63 16.97 5.61
C PHE A 30 3.48 15.79 5.14
N HIS A 31 4.67 15.60 5.71
CA HIS A 31 5.54 14.47 5.38
C HIS A 31 4.93 13.13 5.76
N ALA A 32 4.28 13.05 6.92
CA ALA A 32 3.61 11.83 7.36
C ALA A 32 2.46 11.44 6.41
N ILE A 33 1.57 12.37 6.07
CA ILE A 33 0.46 12.13 5.13
C ILE A 33 0.99 11.84 3.72
N SER A 34 2.01 12.57 3.26
CA SER A 34 2.65 12.35 1.96
C SER A 34 3.29 10.96 1.87
N SER A 35 3.92 10.48 2.95
CA SER A 35 4.51 9.13 3.02
C SER A 35 3.46 8.00 2.98
N LEU A 36 2.18 8.32 3.18
CA LEU A 36 1.04 7.41 3.00
C LEU A 36 0.50 7.44 1.56
N GLN A 37 1.16 8.19 0.66
CA GLN A 37 0.91 8.25 -0.78
C GLN A 37 -0.46 8.83 -1.13
N HIS A 38 -0.92 9.73 -0.28
CA HIS A 38 -1.96 10.68 -0.59
C HIS A 38 -1.35 11.84 -1.39
N THR A 39 -2.15 12.46 -2.27
CA THR A 39 -1.77 13.75 -2.85
C THR A 39 -2.08 14.79 -1.79
N VAL A 40 -1.07 15.47 -1.26
CA VAL A 40 -1.25 16.42 -0.16
C VAL A 40 -1.19 17.84 -0.68
N LYS A 41 -2.20 18.65 -0.35
CA LYS A 41 -2.18 20.10 -0.54
C LYS A 41 -2.23 20.78 0.82
N LEU A 42 -1.44 21.83 0.97
CA LEU A 42 -1.45 22.70 2.13
C LEU A 42 -2.39 23.87 1.83
N VAL A 43 -3.39 24.10 2.67
CA VAL A 43 -4.27 25.26 2.57
C VAL A 43 -4.26 26.00 3.90
N GLU A 44 -3.69 27.21 3.87
CA GLU A 44 -3.85 28.13 4.98
C GLU A 44 -5.25 28.75 4.96
N VAL A 45 -5.96 28.63 6.08
CA VAL A 45 -7.36 29.09 6.20
C VAL A 45 -7.51 30.46 6.87
N SER A 46 -6.41 31.17 7.09
CA SER A 46 -6.39 32.56 7.56
C SER A 46 -6.99 33.52 6.51
N GLY A 47 -7.62 34.61 6.94
CA GLY A 47 -8.13 35.67 6.05
C GLY A 47 -9.65 35.66 5.85
N LYS A 48 -10.13 36.28 4.76
CA LYS A 48 -11.57 36.43 4.51
C LYS A 48 -12.21 35.07 4.16
N PRO A 49 -13.42 34.77 4.66
CA PRO A 49 -14.08 33.48 4.40
C PRO A 49 -14.21 33.11 2.92
N ASN A 50 -14.51 34.06 2.04
CA ASN A 50 -14.65 33.78 0.60
C ASN A 50 -13.33 33.26 -0.01
N ASP A 51 -12.21 33.92 0.32
CA ASP A 51 -10.88 33.53 -0.17
C ASP A 51 -10.49 32.14 0.37
N VAL A 52 -10.88 31.84 1.62
CA VAL A 52 -10.64 30.53 2.23
C VAL A 52 -11.44 29.44 1.53
N VAL A 53 -12.72 29.68 1.25
CA VAL A 53 -13.58 28.74 0.51
C VAL A 53 -13.03 28.49 -0.88
N GLU A 54 -12.59 29.54 -1.59
CA GLU A 54 -11.98 29.43 -2.92
C GLU A 54 -10.73 28.54 -2.87
N ARG A 55 -9.78 28.82 -1.96
CA ARG A 55 -8.57 27.99 -1.80
C ARG A 55 -8.88 26.54 -1.44
N LEU A 56 -9.89 26.31 -0.59
CA LEU A 56 -10.32 24.95 -0.24
C LEU A 56 -10.90 24.23 -1.46
N LEU A 57 -11.72 24.89 -2.29
CA LEU A 57 -12.30 24.28 -3.50
C LEU A 57 -11.25 24.03 -4.59
N GLU A 58 -10.33 24.97 -4.83
CA GLU A 58 -9.19 24.81 -5.75
C GLU A 58 -8.26 23.67 -5.35
N SER A 59 -8.24 23.34 -4.06
CA SER A 59 -7.48 22.19 -3.59
C SER A 59 -8.09 20.86 -4.06
N GLU A 60 -9.38 20.83 -4.42
CA GLU A 60 -10.18 19.68 -4.81
C GLU A 60 -10.03 18.48 -3.84
N PRO A 61 -10.33 18.66 -2.54
CA PRO A 61 -10.07 17.63 -1.54
C PRO A 61 -11.05 16.46 -1.65
N ASP A 62 -10.53 15.24 -1.57
CA ASP A 62 -11.36 14.07 -1.27
C ASP A 62 -11.57 13.94 0.26
N LEU A 63 -10.64 14.46 1.06
CA LEU A 63 -10.68 14.52 2.53
C LEU A 63 -9.87 15.74 3.00
N ILE A 64 -10.38 16.48 3.98
CA ILE A 64 -9.63 17.53 4.68
C ILE A 64 -9.04 16.92 5.97
N PHE A 65 -7.72 16.99 6.12
CA PHE A 65 -7.07 16.74 7.41
C PHE A 65 -7.12 18.05 8.22
N ASN A 66 -8.08 18.15 9.13
CA ASN A 66 -8.34 19.39 9.86
C ASN A 66 -7.32 19.60 10.98
N LEU A 67 -6.60 20.71 10.91
CA LEU A 67 -5.78 21.27 11.99
C LEU A 67 -6.19 22.73 12.25
N ALA A 68 -7.27 23.19 11.61
CA ALA A 68 -7.69 24.57 11.65
C ALA A 68 -8.76 24.81 12.71
N GLU A 69 -8.63 25.94 13.38
CA GLU A 69 -9.60 26.46 14.34
C GLU A 69 -9.95 27.90 13.99
N GLY A 70 -11.20 28.31 14.16
CA GLY A 70 -11.56 29.72 14.01
C GLY A 70 -10.80 30.60 15.00
N THR A 71 -10.71 31.90 14.73
CA THR A 71 -10.00 32.85 15.60
C THR A 71 -10.91 33.75 16.43
N ILE A 72 -12.24 33.63 16.27
CA ILE A 72 -13.22 34.53 16.88
C ILE A 72 -14.39 33.73 17.47
N GLY A 73 -14.80 34.11 18.68
CA GLY A 73 -16.02 33.61 19.33
C GLY A 73 -15.86 32.33 20.14
N SER A 74 -16.93 31.95 20.84
CA SER A 74 -16.97 30.79 21.75
C SER A 74 -17.24 29.45 21.05
N SER A 75 -17.42 29.46 19.72
CA SER A 75 -17.62 28.26 18.88
C SER A 75 -16.50 28.11 17.84
N ARG A 76 -15.34 28.69 18.11
CA ARG A 76 -14.30 28.88 17.10
C ARG A 76 -13.74 27.56 16.54
N GLU A 77 -13.54 26.55 17.38
CA GLU A 77 -13.13 25.21 16.92
C GLU A 77 -14.14 24.57 15.94
N ALA A 78 -15.42 24.93 16.06
CA ALA A 78 -16.48 24.40 15.21
C ALA A 78 -16.62 25.11 13.86
N PHE A 79 -15.99 26.28 13.68
CA PHE A 79 -16.20 27.14 12.50
C PHE A 79 -15.84 26.44 11.18
N TYR A 80 -14.60 25.95 11.06
CA TYR A 80 -14.15 25.30 9.82
C TYR A 80 -14.81 23.94 9.59
N PRO A 81 -14.98 23.06 10.62
CA PRO A 81 -15.78 21.85 10.48
C PRO A 81 -17.20 22.12 9.97
N GLY A 82 -17.88 23.16 10.48
CA GLY A 82 -19.20 23.56 9.99
C GLY A 82 -19.17 24.01 8.53
N LEU A 83 -18.11 24.70 8.12
CA LEU A 83 -17.89 25.06 6.72
C LEU A 83 -17.67 23.82 5.83
N TYR A 84 -16.87 22.85 6.28
CA TYR A 84 -16.62 21.60 5.54
C TYR A 84 -17.90 20.77 5.39
N GLU A 85 -18.71 20.68 6.45
CA GLU A 85 -20.04 20.03 6.42
C GLU A 85 -20.95 20.70 5.39
N GLN A 86 -21.02 22.03 5.39
CA GLN A 86 -21.84 22.78 4.43
C GLN A 86 -21.38 22.62 2.99
N MET A 87 -20.06 22.48 2.77
CA MET A 87 -19.47 22.23 1.45
C MET A 87 -19.60 20.76 1.01
N GLY A 88 -20.04 19.85 1.89
CA GLY A 88 -20.11 18.42 1.61
C GLY A 88 -18.73 17.75 1.48
N ILE A 89 -17.69 18.34 2.06
CA ILE A 89 -16.32 17.83 1.99
C ILE A 89 -16.02 16.97 3.22
N PRO A 90 -15.63 15.70 3.06
CA PRO A 90 -15.20 14.85 4.17
C PRO A 90 -14.01 15.44 4.93
N PHE A 91 -13.93 15.26 6.25
CA PHE A 91 -12.80 15.76 7.05
C PHE A 91 -12.47 14.88 8.26
N THR A 92 -11.26 15.01 8.81
CA THR A 92 -10.82 14.34 10.04
C THR A 92 -11.20 15.13 11.29
N GLY A 93 -11.42 14.42 12.40
CA GLY A 93 -11.72 15.03 13.70
C GLY A 93 -13.22 15.22 13.95
N GLY A 94 -13.53 15.86 15.07
CA GLY A 94 -14.90 16.12 15.53
C GLY A 94 -15.70 17.01 14.58
N ASN A 95 -17.01 16.81 14.49
CA ASN A 95 -17.88 17.71 13.74
C ASN A 95 -18.14 19.02 14.50
N ALA A 96 -18.83 19.98 13.85
CA ALA A 96 -19.09 21.28 14.44
C ALA A 96 -19.82 21.18 15.80
N SER A 97 -20.81 20.29 15.91
CA SER A 97 -21.55 20.10 17.17
C SER A 97 -20.67 19.56 18.29
N LEU A 98 -19.82 18.55 18.02
CA LEU A 98 -18.91 17.99 19.01
C LEU A 98 -17.89 19.03 19.47
N LEU A 99 -17.31 19.78 18.54
CA LEU A 99 -16.28 20.77 18.85
C LEU A 99 -16.82 21.95 19.63
N HIS A 100 -17.97 22.49 19.23
CA HIS A 100 -18.61 23.56 19.98
C HIS A 100 -18.96 23.12 21.41
N LEU A 101 -19.54 21.93 21.55
CA LEU A 101 -19.91 21.39 22.85
C LEU A 101 -18.70 21.26 23.76
N ASN A 102 -17.60 20.67 23.28
CA ASN A 102 -16.40 20.41 24.08
C ASN A 102 -15.60 21.66 24.42
N LEU A 103 -15.60 22.68 23.56
CA LEU A 103 -14.99 23.97 23.89
C LEU A 103 -15.72 24.64 25.06
N ASP A 104 -17.04 24.45 25.20
CA ASP A 104 -17.81 24.89 26.37
C ASP A 104 -17.71 23.87 27.52
N LYS A 105 -16.79 24.13 28.45
CA LYS A 105 -16.51 23.23 29.58
C LYS A 105 -17.70 23.04 30.49
N HIS A 106 -18.47 24.09 30.76
CA HIS A 106 -19.65 23.99 31.62
C HIS A 106 -20.72 23.12 30.97
N LEU A 107 -21.01 23.35 29.70
CA LEU A 107 -22.03 22.61 28.96
C LEU A 107 -21.65 21.13 28.84
N THR A 108 -20.40 20.83 28.47
CA THR A 108 -19.91 19.44 28.39
C THR A 108 -20.05 18.70 29.72
N LYS A 109 -19.69 19.34 30.84
CA LYS A 109 -19.81 18.76 32.17
C LYS A 109 -21.26 18.55 32.59
N THR A 110 -22.14 19.49 32.24
CA THR A 110 -23.57 19.37 32.49
C THR A 110 -24.15 18.16 31.75
N VAL A 111 -23.83 18.01 30.46
CA VAL A 111 -24.28 16.87 29.65
C VAL A 111 -23.75 15.54 30.19
N LEU A 112 -22.44 15.43 30.42
CA LEU A 112 -21.82 14.19 30.90
C LEU A 112 -22.25 13.86 32.34
N GLY A 113 -22.36 14.86 33.21
CA GLY A 113 -22.86 14.74 34.58
C GLY A 113 -24.27 14.18 34.63
N SER A 114 -25.17 14.68 33.75
CA SER A 114 -26.55 14.17 33.65
C SER A 114 -26.63 12.69 33.21
N ARG A 115 -25.57 12.18 32.56
CA ARG A 115 -25.43 10.78 32.13
C ARG A 115 -24.64 9.91 33.12
N GLY A 116 -24.38 10.43 34.33
CA GLY A 116 -23.73 9.69 35.40
C GLY A 116 -22.20 9.65 35.31
N ILE A 117 -21.57 10.45 34.44
CA ILE A 117 -20.13 10.67 34.49
C ILE A 117 -19.83 11.60 35.66
N ARG A 118 -18.90 11.19 36.52
CA ARG A 118 -18.49 12.02 37.65
C ARG A 118 -17.67 13.21 37.14
N VAL A 119 -18.17 14.42 37.37
CA VAL A 119 -17.51 15.70 37.09
C VAL A 119 -17.33 16.46 38.42
N PRO A 120 -16.36 17.39 38.52
CA PRO A 120 -16.28 18.30 39.66
C PRO A 120 -17.58 19.11 39.80
N LEU A 121 -18.03 19.33 41.03
CA LEU A 121 -19.18 20.21 41.26
C LEU A 121 -18.79 21.65 40.91
N GLY A 122 -19.58 22.34 40.11
CA GLY A 122 -19.25 23.68 39.66
C GLY A 122 -20.37 24.38 38.93
N SER A 123 -20.18 25.67 38.66
CA SER A 123 -21.12 26.54 37.95
C SER A 123 -20.41 27.43 36.95
N LEU A 124 -21.18 27.92 35.97
CA LEU A 124 -20.75 28.98 35.07
C LEU A 124 -20.97 30.34 35.73
N VAL A 125 -19.94 31.19 35.71
CA VAL A 125 -19.96 32.58 36.14
C VAL A 125 -19.80 33.47 34.92
N THR A 126 -20.66 34.46 34.77
CA THR A 126 -20.66 35.42 33.67
C THR A 126 -20.62 36.86 34.19
N PRO A 127 -20.38 37.88 33.33
CA PRO A 127 -20.46 39.28 33.77
C PRO A 127 -21.81 39.67 34.37
N LYS A 128 -22.91 39.01 33.94
CA LYS A 128 -24.27 39.25 34.43
C LYS A 128 -24.57 38.49 35.73
N ASP A 129 -23.91 37.35 35.95
CA ASP A 129 -24.13 36.47 37.08
C ASP A 129 -22.79 35.90 37.57
N HIS A 130 -22.18 36.58 38.53
CA HIS A 130 -20.83 36.27 39.04
C HIS A 130 -20.82 35.81 40.50
N ILE A 131 -21.96 35.33 40.99
CA ILE A 131 -22.09 34.81 42.34
C ILE A 131 -21.58 33.36 42.37
N ILE A 132 -20.69 33.07 43.31
CA ILE A 132 -20.23 31.71 43.57
C ILE A 132 -21.32 30.97 44.35
N PRO A 133 -21.79 29.80 43.89
CA PRO A 133 -22.77 29.01 44.63
C PRO A 133 -22.26 28.60 46.01
N GLY A 134 -23.09 28.75 47.04
CA GLY A 134 -22.72 28.48 48.43
C GLY A 134 -22.51 26.99 48.76
N ASN A 135 -22.81 26.08 47.83
CA ASN A 135 -22.62 24.63 47.98
C ASN A 135 -21.28 24.11 47.45
N LEU A 136 -20.39 24.98 46.97
CA LEU A 136 -19.04 24.60 46.53
C LEU A 136 -18.03 24.63 47.69
N HIS A 137 -17.15 23.62 47.76
CA HIS A 137 -16.14 23.50 48.80
C HIS A 137 -14.74 23.88 48.29
N TYR A 138 -14.01 24.69 49.06
CA TYR A 138 -12.64 25.08 48.76
C TYR A 138 -11.65 23.91 48.97
N PRO A 139 -10.56 23.83 48.17
CA PRO A 139 -10.16 24.78 47.13
C PRO A 139 -11.01 24.69 45.85
N LEU A 140 -11.20 25.83 45.19
CA LEU A 140 -11.90 25.93 43.89
C LEU A 140 -10.90 26.16 42.77
N MET A 141 -11.23 25.70 41.57
CA MET A 141 -10.56 25.97 40.31
C MET A 141 -11.39 26.96 39.49
N ILE A 142 -10.80 28.10 39.13
CA ILE A 142 -11.41 29.12 38.26
C ILE A 142 -10.68 29.12 36.93
N LYS A 143 -11.42 28.83 35.85
CA LYS A 143 -10.87 28.76 34.49
C LYS A 143 -11.80 29.37 33.44
N PRO A 144 -11.27 29.92 32.34
CA PRO A 144 -12.11 30.36 31.23
C PRO A 144 -12.97 29.21 30.67
N ASN A 145 -14.25 29.51 30.42
CA ASN A 145 -15.20 28.49 29.96
C ASN A 145 -14.85 27.96 28.57
N SER A 146 -14.52 28.88 27.65
CA SER A 146 -14.39 28.61 26.21
C SER A 146 -12.97 28.70 25.67
N GLU A 147 -11.94 28.46 26.49
CA GLU A 147 -10.53 28.49 26.06
C GLU A 147 -9.83 27.14 26.12
N GLY A 148 -9.05 26.77 25.10
CA GLY A 148 -8.22 25.58 25.08
C GLY A 148 -6.82 25.81 25.68
N SER A 149 -5.93 24.83 25.50
CA SER A 149 -4.48 24.93 25.77
C SER A 149 -4.05 25.49 27.14
N SER A 150 -4.91 25.40 28.17
CA SER A 150 -4.70 26.02 29.50
C SER A 150 -4.56 27.55 29.49
N ILE A 151 -5.06 28.25 28.46
CA ILE A 151 -5.10 29.71 28.41
C ILE A 151 -5.83 30.26 29.65
N GLY A 152 -5.23 31.25 30.32
CA GLY A 152 -5.75 31.83 31.56
C GLY A 152 -5.65 30.95 32.81
N ILE A 153 -5.05 29.75 32.71
CA ILE A 153 -4.83 28.83 33.84
C ILE A 153 -3.41 28.98 34.39
N SER A 154 -3.31 29.24 35.69
CA SER A 154 -2.04 29.27 36.43
C SER A 154 -2.24 28.73 37.85
N GLN A 155 -1.19 28.72 38.67
CA GLN A 155 -1.32 28.44 40.11
C GLN A 155 -2.34 29.36 40.81
N LYS A 156 -2.57 30.58 40.30
CA LYS A 156 -3.59 31.52 40.83
C LYS A 156 -5.02 31.14 40.46
N SER A 157 -5.21 30.16 39.59
CA SER A 157 -6.53 29.62 39.24
C SER A 157 -7.09 28.71 40.32
N VAL A 158 -6.25 28.18 41.22
CA VAL A 158 -6.72 27.47 42.41
C VAL A 158 -6.79 28.44 43.58
N VAL A 159 -7.99 28.62 44.12
CA VAL A 159 -8.30 29.56 45.20
C VAL A 159 -8.79 28.81 46.43
N GLU A 160 -8.36 29.24 47.61
CA GLU A 160 -8.63 28.55 48.88
C GLU A 160 -9.73 29.23 49.71
N ASP A 161 -10.19 30.41 49.31
CA ASP A 161 -11.23 31.16 50.02
C ASP A 161 -12.08 32.05 49.08
N SER A 162 -13.22 32.52 49.59
CA SER A 162 -14.19 33.32 48.82
C SER A 162 -13.66 34.68 48.36
N ARG A 163 -12.79 35.32 49.16
CA ARG A 163 -12.25 36.63 48.83
C ARG A 163 -11.26 36.53 47.67
N THR A 164 -10.37 35.54 47.70
CA THR A 164 -9.43 35.27 46.60
C THR A 164 -10.16 34.80 45.35
N ALA A 165 -11.21 34.00 45.50
CA ALA A 165 -12.06 33.58 44.39
C ALA A 165 -12.73 34.76 43.66
N GLN A 166 -13.39 35.66 44.39
CA GLN A 166 -14.06 36.81 43.80
C GLN A 166 -13.07 37.75 43.09
N LYS A 167 -11.88 37.95 43.68
CA LYS A 167 -10.81 38.74 43.05
C LYS A 167 -10.40 38.13 41.72
N ARG A 168 -10.14 36.82 41.69
CA ARG A 168 -9.71 36.11 40.47
C ARG A 168 -10.80 36.12 39.39
N ILE A 169 -12.07 35.96 39.78
CA ILE A 169 -13.22 36.08 38.86
C ILE A 169 -13.25 37.47 38.22
N ASN A 170 -13.12 38.54 39.01
CA ASN A 170 -13.16 39.92 38.51
C ASN A 170 -11.99 40.23 37.57
N GLU A 171 -10.81 39.65 37.82
CA GLU A 171 -9.66 39.78 36.93
C GLU A 171 -9.91 39.06 35.59
N LEU A 172 -10.27 37.78 35.65
CA LEU A 172 -10.43 36.95 34.46
C LEU A 172 -11.65 37.33 33.61
N LEU A 173 -12.77 37.76 34.20
CA LEU A 173 -13.96 38.15 33.43
C LEU A 173 -13.74 39.39 32.56
N ARG A 174 -12.77 40.25 32.88
CA ARG A 174 -12.40 41.39 32.02
C ARG A 174 -11.73 40.94 30.73
N GLU A 175 -10.98 39.85 30.81
CA GLU A 175 -10.21 39.28 29.70
C GLU A 175 -11.02 38.23 28.93
N TYR A 176 -11.85 37.45 29.63
CA TYR A 176 -12.68 36.37 29.09
C TYR A 176 -14.17 36.62 29.37
N PRO A 177 -14.82 37.53 28.61
CA PRO A 177 -16.21 37.94 28.87
C PRO A 177 -17.24 36.84 28.56
N ALA A 178 -16.83 35.76 27.87
CA ALA A 178 -17.67 34.60 27.59
C ALA A 178 -18.05 33.79 28.84
N GLY A 179 -17.32 33.99 29.95
CA GLY A 179 -17.61 33.38 31.25
C GLY A 179 -16.51 32.44 31.73
N LEU A 180 -16.59 32.11 33.02
CA LEU A 180 -15.63 31.29 33.76
C LEU A 180 -16.34 30.08 34.36
N VAL A 181 -15.69 28.93 34.33
CA VAL A 181 -16.11 27.77 35.14
C VAL A 181 -15.46 27.90 36.51
N VAL A 182 -16.29 27.90 37.56
CA VAL A 182 -15.88 27.83 38.95
C VAL A 182 -16.29 26.47 39.49
N GLU A 183 -15.31 25.63 39.84
CA GLU A 183 -15.57 24.25 40.25
C GLU A 183 -14.67 23.79 41.38
N GLU A 184 -15.04 22.73 42.08
CA GLU A 184 -14.21 22.14 43.13
C GLU A 184 -12.90 21.58 42.56
N PHE A 185 -11.78 21.93 43.17
CA PHE A 185 -10.47 21.43 42.74
C PHE A 185 -10.23 20.02 43.28
N ILE A 186 -10.25 19.04 42.37
CA ILE A 186 -10.02 17.62 42.71
C ILE A 186 -8.53 17.39 42.95
N GLN A 187 -8.09 17.33 44.21
CA GLN A 187 -6.70 17.00 44.52
C GLN A 187 -6.35 15.56 44.12
N GLY A 188 -5.19 15.37 43.49
CA GLY A 188 -4.71 14.04 43.10
C GLY A 188 -3.93 14.06 41.79
N ARG A 189 -3.93 12.93 41.07
CA ARG A 189 -3.13 12.69 39.87
C ARG A 189 -3.87 13.18 38.62
N GLU A 190 -3.12 13.70 37.65
CA GLU A 190 -3.65 14.16 36.36
C GLU A 190 -3.32 13.13 35.28
N LEU A 191 -4.36 12.54 34.70
CA LEU A 191 -4.28 11.43 33.77
C LEU A 191 -4.93 11.82 32.44
N SER A 192 -4.28 11.45 31.35
CA SER A 192 -4.83 11.55 30.00
C SER A 192 -5.06 10.16 29.44
N VAL A 193 -6.23 9.94 28.83
CA VAL A 193 -6.59 8.68 28.16
C VAL A 193 -6.80 8.96 26.67
N PRO A 194 -5.80 8.64 25.83
CA PRO A 194 -5.91 8.84 24.39
C PRO A 194 -6.76 7.77 23.70
N PHE A 195 -7.37 8.16 22.59
CA PHE A 195 -8.25 7.33 21.77
C PHE A 195 -7.97 7.51 20.29
N ILE A 196 -8.01 6.41 19.55
CA ILE A 196 -7.94 6.36 18.08
C ILE A 196 -8.93 5.30 17.59
N GLU A 197 -9.96 5.70 16.86
CA GLU A 197 -11.09 4.82 16.49
C GLU A 197 -10.64 3.59 15.68
N SER A 198 -9.64 3.74 14.80
CA SER A 198 -9.13 2.65 13.97
C SER A 198 -8.07 1.78 14.64
N TYR A 199 -7.66 2.07 15.87
CA TYR A 199 -6.71 1.23 16.62
C TYR A 199 -7.43 0.04 17.28
N PRO A 200 -6.85 -1.18 17.30
CA PRO A 200 -7.44 -2.32 18.01
C PRO A 200 -7.69 -2.01 19.49
N GLY A 201 -8.93 -2.12 19.94
CA GLY A 201 -9.33 -1.76 21.32
C GLY A 201 -9.54 -0.26 21.56
N LYS A 202 -9.29 0.59 20.55
CA LYS A 202 -9.55 2.04 20.45
C LYS A 202 -8.86 2.96 21.46
N ILE A 203 -8.79 2.57 22.73
CA ILE A 203 -8.13 3.30 23.81
C ILE A 203 -6.67 2.87 23.93
N LEU A 204 -5.78 3.84 24.09
CA LEU A 204 -4.34 3.63 24.31
C LEU A 204 -4.00 3.61 25.80
N ASP A 205 -2.71 3.46 26.12
CA ASP A 205 -2.24 3.48 27.51
C ASP A 205 -2.55 4.81 28.20
N ILE A 206 -2.89 4.74 29.49
CA ILE A 206 -3.09 5.93 30.32
C ILE A 206 -1.75 6.62 30.48
N VAL A 207 -1.74 7.93 30.20
CA VAL A 207 -0.57 8.77 30.36
C VAL A 207 -0.76 9.62 31.61
N GLU A 208 0.24 9.61 32.48
CA GLU A 208 0.28 10.50 33.63
C GLU A 208 1.29 11.63 33.37
N HIS A 209 0.84 12.84 33.66
CA HIS A 209 1.72 14.01 33.74
C HIS A 209 2.07 14.27 35.20
N THR A 210 3.36 14.18 35.53
CA THR A 210 3.90 14.51 36.85
C THR A 210 4.80 15.73 36.74
N PHE A 211 4.70 16.64 37.70
CA PHE A 211 5.46 17.89 37.71
C PHE A 211 6.37 17.94 38.94
N ASP A 212 7.62 18.36 38.74
CA ASP A 212 8.52 18.69 39.84
C ASP A 212 8.08 20.04 40.44
N LEU A 213 7.32 19.97 41.54
CA LEU A 213 6.76 21.15 42.21
C LEU A 213 7.83 22.05 42.83
N GLU A 214 9.02 21.51 43.15
CA GLU A 214 10.14 22.30 43.67
C GLU A 214 10.80 23.13 42.57
N LYS A 215 10.92 22.58 41.36
CA LYS A 215 11.44 23.31 40.19
C LYS A 215 10.44 24.28 39.57
N THR A 216 9.15 23.94 39.59
CA THR A 216 8.09 24.79 39.02
C THR A 216 7.63 25.90 39.96
N GLY A 217 8.00 25.84 41.25
CA GLY A 217 7.58 26.80 42.27
C GLY A 217 6.08 26.79 42.58
N GLY A 218 5.36 25.75 42.13
CA GLY A 218 3.91 25.62 42.24
C GLY A 218 3.45 24.89 43.51
N LYS A 219 2.33 25.33 44.10
CA LYS A 219 1.71 24.67 45.27
C LYS A 219 0.80 23.49 44.86
N PHE A 220 0.23 23.54 43.66
CA PHE A 220 -0.74 22.58 43.17
C PHE A 220 -0.24 21.88 41.90
N ASN A 221 -0.51 20.58 41.81
CA ASN A 221 -0.21 19.75 40.64
C ASN A 221 -1.16 20.10 39.49
N ILE A 222 -0.80 21.11 38.68
CA ILE A 222 -1.59 21.66 37.55
C ILE A 222 -0.67 21.80 36.34
N TYR A 223 -1.11 21.31 35.18
CA TYR A 223 -0.43 21.57 33.92
C TYR A 223 -0.81 22.95 33.35
N ASP A 224 -0.13 24.00 33.83
CA ASP A 224 -0.42 25.38 33.44
C ASP A 224 0.06 25.74 32.02
N TYR A 225 -0.32 26.94 31.55
CA TYR A 225 0.02 27.43 30.22
C TYR A 225 1.54 27.43 29.96
N SER A 226 2.34 27.89 30.91
CA SER A 226 3.79 27.99 30.75
C SER A 226 4.46 26.63 30.56
N LEU A 227 4.05 25.63 31.34
CA LEU A 227 4.54 24.26 31.23
C LEU A 227 4.13 23.61 29.90
N LYS A 228 2.93 23.93 29.39
CA LYS A 228 2.46 23.44 28.08
C LYS A 228 3.18 24.05 26.88
N GLN A 229 3.77 25.24 27.03
CA GLN A 229 4.58 25.90 26.01
C GLN A 229 6.08 25.53 26.08
N GLY A 230 6.46 24.57 26.92
CA GLY A 230 7.85 24.10 27.02
C GLY A 230 8.75 24.96 27.92
N VAL A 231 8.18 25.83 28.75
CA VAL A 231 8.97 26.51 29.79
C VAL A 231 9.24 25.51 30.91
N ASN A 232 10.52 25.30 31.26
CA ASN A 232 10.96 24.28 32.24
C ASN A 232 10.58 22.83 31.84
N GLU A 233 10.81 22.42 30.59
CA GLU A 233 10.57 21.04 30.11
C GLU A 233 11.18 19.96 31.03
N ASP A 234 12.35 20.24 31.64
CA ASP A 234 13.03 19.34 32.59
C ASP A 234 12.24 19.08 33.89
N ALA A 235 11.15 19.80 34.13
CA ALA A 235 10.26 19.64 35.28
C ALA A 235 8.98 18.85 34.97
N VAL A 236 8.73 18.50 33.70
CA VAL A 236 7.58 17.69 33.28
C VAL A 236 8.02 16.25 33.04
N HIS A 237 7.57 15.34 33.90
CA HIS A 237 7.80 13.92 33.76
C HIS A 237 6.55 13.22 33.24
N VAL A 238 6.65 12.59 32.07
CA VAL A 238 5.55 11.84 31.45
C VAL A 238 5.73 10.35 31.74
N LYS A 239 4.77 9.74 32.44
CA LYS A 239 4.76 8.30 32.73
C LYS A 239 3.73 7.60 31.86
N CYS A 240 4.19 6.61 31.07
CA CYS A 240 3.34 5.82 30.18
C CYS A 240 3.81 4.34 30.12
N PRO A 241 2.97 3.37 30.54
CA PRO A 241 1.67 3.56 31.20
C PRO A 241 1.80 4.25 32.56
N ALA A 242 0.73 4.89 33.02
CA ALA A 242 0.64 5.47 34.36
C ALA A 242 0.80 4.39 35.45
N GLU A 243 1.53 4.71 36.52
CA GLU A 243 1.79 3.79 37.63
C GLU A 243 0.64 3.84 38.66
N ILE A 244 -0.52 3.30 38.31
CA ILE A 244 -1.72 3.23 39.17
C ILE A 244 -2.09 1.78 39.49
N SER A 245 -2.89 1.55 40.52
CA SER A 245 -3.37 0.20 40.84
C SER A 245 -4.34 -0.32 39.76
N ALA A 246 -4.42 -1.64 39.60
CA ALA A 246 -5.33 -2.26 38.62
C ALA A 246 -6.81 -1.88 38.82
N ARG A 247 -7.22 -1.55 40.06
CA ARG A 247 -8.57 -1.07 40.37
C ARG A 247 -8.80 0.34 39.83
N GLU A 248 -7.84 1.23 40.04
CA GLU A 248 -7.89 2.62 39.55
C GLU A 248 -7.85 2.65 38.03
N GLU A 249 -6.95 1.87 37.42
CA GLU A 249 -6.85 1.73 35.97
C GLU A 249 -8.18 1.32 35.35
N ARG A 250 -8.81 0.27 35.91
CA ARG A 250 -10.13 -0.17 35.43
C ARG A 250 -11.17 0.94 35.53
N ALA A 251 -11.21 1.69 36.63
CA ALA A 251 -12.18 2.78 36.82
C ALA A 251 -11.94 3.95 35.85
N VAL A 252 -10.68 4.31 35.61
CA VAL A 252 -10.27 5.36 34.66
C VAL A 252 -10.64 4.97 33.22
N LEU A 253 -10.30 3.75 32.80
CA LEU A 253 -10.64 3.25 31.47
C LEU A 253 -12.15 3.10 31.27
N GLU A 254 -12.90 2.68 32.30
CA GLU A 254 -14.36 2.59 32.22
C GLU A 254 -15.01 3.97 32.04
N MET A 255 -14.55 4.98 32.79
CA MET A 255 -15.00 6.36 32.61
C MET A 255 -14.68 6.86 31.19
N ALA A 256 -13.44 6.70 30.73
CA ALA A 256 -13.02 7.16 29.42
C ALA A 256 -13.85 6.52 28.29
N ARG A 257 -14.11 5.20 28.36
CA ARG A 257 -14.99 4.50 27.39
C ARG A 257 -16.38 5.13 27.34
N LYS A 258 -17.03 5.31 28.50
CA LYS A 258 -18.36 5.92 28.56
C LYS A 258 -18.36 7.35 28.00
N VAL A 259 -17.31 8.13 28.27
CA VAL A 259 -17.19 9.49 27.71
C VAL A 259 -17.10 9.44 26.18
N PHE A 260 -16.23 8.61 25.60
CA PHE A 260 -16.13 8.46 24.13
C PHE A 260 -17.40 7.89 23.49
N ASP A 261 -18.15 7.04 24.20
CA ASP A 261 -19.43 6.51 23.74
C ASP A 261 -20.54 7.59 23.79
N PHE A 262 -20.57 8.44 24.82
CA PHE A 262 -21.55 9.53 24.96
C PHE A 262 -21.26 10.72 24.05
N MET A 263 -19.99 10.97 23.77
CA MET A 263 -19.47 12.07 22.98
C MET A 263 -18.72 11.45 21.80
N THR A 264 -19.46 11.01 20.78
CA THR A 264 -18.95 10.21 19.66
C THR A 264 -17.76 10.88 18.96
N CYS A 265 -16.54 10.60 19.44
CA CYS A 265 -15.29 11.06 18.82
C CYS A 265 -15.01 10.17 17.61
N PRO A 266 -15.03 10.71 16.39
CA PRO A 266 -15.06 9.87 15.20
C PRO A 266 -13.72 9.24 14.85
N ASP A 267 -12.61 9.96 15.08
CA ASP A 267 -11.30 9.55 14.53
C ASP A 267 -10.22 9.44 15.59
N LEU A 268 -10.14 10.42 16.47
CA LEU A 268 -9.20 10.53 17.57
C LEU A 268 -9.80 11.37 18.71
N GLY A 269 -9.20 11.27 19.89
CA GLY A 269 -9.53 12.14 21.02
C GLY A 269 -8.66 11.86 22.23
N ARG A 270 -8.79 12.70 23.25
CA ARG A 270 -8.15 12.53 24.55
C ARG A 270 -9.12 12.94 25.64
N VAL A 271 -9.31 12.08 26.64
CA VAL A 271 -10.05 12.45 27.85
C VAL A 271 -9.06 12.73 28.97
N ASP A 272 -9.16 13.89 29.59
CA ASP A 272 -8.37 14.28 30.75
C ASP A 272 -9.20 14.05 32.02
N ILE A 273 -8.58 13.35 32.98
CA ILE A 273 -9.20 12.82 34.20
C ILE A 273 -8.31 13.18 35.38
N ARG A 274 -8.92 13.65 36.48
CA ARG A 274 -8.25 13.66 37.77
C ARG A 274 -8.65 12.45 38.59
N LEU A 275 -7.65 11.75 39.10
CA LEU A 275 -7.82 10.65 40.03
C LEU A 275 -7.58 11.18 41.44
N ASP A 276 -8.63 11.22 42.26
CA ASP A 276 -8.53 11.74 43.61
C ASP A 276 -7.67 10.84 44.53
N LYS A 277 -7.37 11.31 45.75
CA LYS A 277 -6.59 10.54 46.73
C LYS A 277 -7.24 9.22 47.17
N SER A 278 -8.54 9.03 46.89
CA SER A 278 -9.28 7.79 47.18
C SER A 278 -9.35 6.82 45.99
N GLY A 279 -8.70 7.16 44.87
CA GLY A 279 -8.71 6.36 43.65
C GLY A 279 -9.99 6.53 42.82
N LYS A 280 -10.75 7.61 43.02
CA LYS A 280 -11.98 7.90 42.25
C LYS A 280 -11.65 8.84 41.08
N PRO A 281 -12.00 8.46 39.84
CA PRO A 281 -11.82 9.33 38.69
C PRO A 281 -12.91 10.40 38.61
N TYR A 282 -12.52 11.59 38.13
CA TYR A 282 -13.34 12.74 37.80
C TYR A 282 -12.98 13.22 36.39
N PHE A 283 -13.97 13.34 35.51
CA PHE A 283 -13.80 13.90 34.17
C PHE A 283 -13.49 15.39 34.25
N ILE A 284 -12.44 15.82 33.57
CA ILE A 284 -12.03 17.22 33.50
C ILE A 284 -12.38 17.83 32.16
N GLU A 285 -11.97 17.16 31.08
CA GLU A 285 -12.08 17.68 29.72
C GLU A 285 -12.03 16.53 28.70
N LEU A 286 -12.73 16.70 27.58
CA LEU A 286 -12.58 15.88 26.38
C LEU A 286 -12.02 16.79 25.30
N ASN A 287 -10.87 16.42 24.75
CA ASN A 287 -10.27 17.08 23.62
C ASN A 287 -10.47 16.21 22.35
N PRO A 288 -11.39 16.60 21.44
CA PRO A 288 -11.64 15.91 20.17
C PRO A 288 -10.67 16.31 19.03
N LEU A 289 -9.81 17.30 19.23
CA LEU A 289 -8.69 17.69 18.35
C LEU A 289 -7.37 17.76 19.16
N PRO A 290 -6.92 16.65 19.77
CA PRO A 290 -5.74 16.67 20.61
C PRO A 290 -4.48 16.98 19.80
N SER A 291 -3.52 17.66 20.44
CA SER A 291 -2.22 17.93 19.83
C SER A 291 -1.54 16.66 19.32
N LEU A 292 -1.00 16.74 18.11
CA LEU A 292 -0.19 15.70 17.47
C LEU A 292 1.32 15.93 17.68
N HIS A 293 1.72 16.85 18.56
CA HIS A 293 3.13 17.07 18.88
C HIS A 293 3.77 15.76 19.43
N PRO A 294 5.04 15.45 19.12
CA PRO A 294 5.69 14.20 19.56
C PRO A 294 5.63 13.99 21.08
N ASN A 295 5.67 15.05 21.87
CA ASN A 295 5.61 14.97 23.33
C ASN A 295 4.18 14.98 23.90
N ALA A 296 3.14 15.11 23.05
CA ALA A 296 1.75 15.06 23.49
C ALA A 296 1.35 13.65 23.95
N SER A 297 0.44 13.55 24.90
CA SER A 297 0.02 12.29 25.52
C SER A 297 -0.48 11.25 24.51
N LEU A 298 -1.19 11.67 23.46
CA LEU A 298 -1.62 10.76 22.38
C LEU A 298 -0.44 10.12 21.66
N MET A 299 0.59 10.89 21.32
CA MET A 299 1.78 10.41 20.62
C MET A 299 2.68 9.57 21.54
N VAL A 300 2.80 9.94 22.81
CA VAL A 300 3.53 9.16 23.82
C VAL A 300 2.89 7.77 24.02
N ALA A 301 1.57 7.72 24.20
CA ALA A 301 0.84 6.45 24.34
C ALA A 301 0.93 5.59 23.07
N ALA A 302 0.85 6.22 21.89
CA ALA A 302 0.99 5.50 20.61
C ALA A 302 2.37 4.87 20.46
N ARG A 303 3.46 5.59 20.77
CA ARG A 303 4.82 5.04 20.73
C ARG A 303 5.01 3.88 21.71
N LYS A 304 4.39 3.93 22.89
CA LYS A 304 4.44 2.82 23.85
C LYS A 304 3.85 1.53 23.27
N ARG A 305 2.87 1.66 22.37
CA ARG A 305 2.25 0.57 21.60
C ARG A 305 3.00 0.21 20.31
N GLY A 306 4.20 0.73 20.09
CA GLY A 306 5.01 0.48 18.89
C GLY A 306 4.51 1.19 17.64
N LEU A 307 3.67 2.23 17.77
CA LEU A 307 3.19 3.01 16.64
C LEU A 307 4.14 4.19 16.38
N GLU A 308 4.62 4.30 15.14
CA GLU A 308 5.36 5.47 14.68
C GLU A 308 4.39 6.62 14.34
N PHE A 309 4.91 7.84 14.23
CA PHE A 309 4.10 9.03 13.91
C PHE A 309 3.22 8.82 12.68
N ARG A 310 3.81 8.23 11.63
CA ARG A 310 3.11 7.88 10.39
C ARG A 310 1.95 6.91 10.60
N ASP A 311 2.06 5.99 11.55
CA ASP A 311 1.02 5.00 11.82
C ASP A 311 -0.18 5.65 12.52
N VAL A 312 0.06 6.58 13.43
CA VAL A 312 -1.00 7.39 14.07
C VAL A 312 -1.78 8.18 13.03
N ILE A 313 -1.08 8.92 12.15
CA ILE A 313 -1.69 9.69 11.06
C ILE A 313 -2.52 8.78 10.14
N ARG A 314 -2.00 7.59 9.81
CA ARG A 314 -2.71 6.60 9.00
C ARG A 314 -4.00 6.13 9.68
N LEU A 315 -3.97 5.87 10.99
CA LEU A 315 -5.15 5.43 11.73
C LEU A 315 -6.22 6.52 11.76
N ILE A 316 -5.84 7.79 11.96
CA ILE A 316 -6.76 8.94 11.91
C ILE A 316 -7.44 9.03 10.53
N ILE A 317 -6.65 9.02 9.45
CA ILE A 317 -7.17 9.06 8.07
C ILE A 317 -8.08 7.85 7.80
N ARG A 318 -7.70 6.67 8.28
CA ARG A 318 -8.48 5.44 8.13
C ARG A 318 -9.82 5.51 8.84
N SER A 319 -9.89 6.14 10.01
CA SER A 319 -11.16 6.34 10.72
C SER A 319 -12.08 7.26 9.92
N ALA A 320 -11.56 8.41 9.47
CA ALA A 320 -12.35 9.40 8.75
C ALA A 320 -12.85 8.83 7.42
N ALA A 321 -11.97 8.19 6.66
CA ALA A 321 -12.33 7.61 5.39
C ALA A 321 -13.33 6.45 5.53
N ARG A 322 -13.33 5.69 6.64
CA ARG A 322 -14.35 4.67 6.90
C ARG A 322 -15.70 5.34 7.19
N ARG A 323 -15.69 6.39 8.03
CA ARG A 323 -16.88 7.17 8.40
C ARG A 323 -17.59 7.76 7.18
N TYR A 324 -16.84 8.27 6.21
CA TYR A 324 -17.39 8.89 5.00
C TYR A 324 -17.51 7.92 3.80
N GLY A 325 -17.26 6.62 3.99
CA GLY A 325 -17.32 5.64 2.90
C GLY A 325 -16.30 5.89 1.78
N LEU A 326 -15.24 6.64 2.08
CA LEU A 326 -14.16 6.90 1.15
C LEU A 326 -13.36 5.62 0.94
N ALA A 327 -12.89 5.40 -0.28
CA ALA A 327 -12.01 4.30 -0.59
C ALA A 327 -10.68 4.46 0.18
N ILE A 328 -10.59 3.87 1.37
CA ILE A 328 -9.35 3.68 2.10
C ILE A 328 -8.53 2.69 1.28
N ARG A 329 -7.56 3.21 0.53
CA ARG A 329 -6.50 2.35 0.02
C ARG A 329 -5.84 1.70 1.26
N PRO A 330 -5.83 0.36 1.40
CA PRO A 330 -4.89 -0.26 2.34
C PRO A 330 -3.49 0.27 1.99
N VAL A 331 -2.60 0.39 2.98
CA VAL A 331 -1.22 0.86 2.77
C VAL A 331 -0.64 0.12 1.60
N ARG A 332 -0.57 0.81 0.47
CA ARG A 332 0.29 0.39 -0.62
C ARG A 332 1.67 0.93 -0.30
N LYS A 333 2.67 0.14 -0.62
CA LYS A 333 3.89 0.70 -1.16
C LYS A 333 3.54 1.20 -2.58
N SER A 334 3.08 2.44 -2.74
CA SER A 334 3.52 3.24 -3.89
C SER A 334 5.02 3.40 -3.75
N LEU A 335 5.67 2.48 -4.45
CA LEU A 335 6.89 2.77 -5.14
C LEU A 335 6.45 3.59 -6.36
N LYS A 336 6.43 4.92 -6.19
CA LYS A 336 6.60 5.85 -7.31
C LYS A 336 8.05 6.30 -7.25
N GLY A 337 8.81 5.95 -8.27
CA GLY A 337 10.22 5.57 -8.17
C GLY A 337 10.27 4.08 -8.45
N ASP A 338 11.19 3.62 -9.31
CA ASP A 338 11.27 2.22 -9.75
C ASP A 338 10.85 1.27 -8.63
N TYR A 339 9.86 0.39 -8.91
CA TYR A 339 9.48 -0.64 -7.95
C TYR A 339 10.77 -1.40 -7.61
N GLU A 340 11.40 -1.07 -6.47
CA GLU A 340 12.25 -2.01 -5.77
C GLU A 340 11.30 -3.15 -5.46
N ILE A 341 11.40 -4.16 -6.31
CA ILE A 341 10.79 -5.47 -6.15
C ILE A 341 11.03 -5.81 -4.70
N GLY A 342 9.95 -5.81 -3.91
CA GLY A 342 10.03 -6.30 -2.55
C GLY A 342 10.76 -7.63 -2.61
N VAL A 343 11.72 -7.83 -1.70
CA VAL A 343 12.62 -9.00 -1.64
C VAL A 343 12.00 -10.18 -2.38
N GLN A 344 12.57 -10.49 -3.55
CA GLN A 344 12.04 -11.51 -4.44
C GLN A 344 11.86 -12.78 -3.62
N ARG A 345 10.64 -13.31 -3.62
CA ARG A 345 10.36 -14.56 -2.90
C ARG A 345 11.21 -15.66 -3.51
N PRO A 346 11.67 -16.62 -2.69
CA PRO A 346 12.55 -17.68 -3.16
C PRO A 346 11.87 -18.50 -4.25
N THR A 347 12.69 -18.95 -5.20
CA THR A 347 12.37 -19.94 -6.22
C THR A 347 12.02 -21.29 -5.59
N ALA A 348 11.44 -22.21 -6.38
CA ALA A 348 11.16 -23.56 -5.92
C ALA A 348 12.43 -24.28 -5.42
N ARG A 349 13.54 -24.10 -6.14
CA ARG A 349 14.83 -24.72 -5.83
C ARG A 349 15.49 -24.18 -4.57
N GLU A 350 15.39 -22.88 -4.30
CA GLU A 350 15.88 -22.27 -3.05
C GLU A 350 15.14 -22.78 -1.81
N LEU A 351 13.92 -23.28 -1.97
CA LEU A 351 13.14 -23.95 -0.92
C LEU A 351 13.36 -25.47 -0.87
N GLY A 352 14.28 -26.00 -1.67
CA GLY A 352 14.62 -27.43 -1.70
C GLY A 352 13.76 -28.29 -2.62
N VAL A 353 12.89 -27.70 -3.47
CA VAL A 353 12.14 -28.42 -4.51
C VAL A 353 13.03 -28.61 -5.74
N SER A 354 13.41 -29.84 -6.04
CA SER A 354 14.34 -30.15 -7.13
C SER A 354 13.61 -30.77 -8.31
N VAL A 355 13.29 -29.96 -9.32
CA VAL A 355 12.66 -30.45 -10.56
C VAL A 355 13.71 -31.09 -11.47
N GLY A 356 13.49 -32.36 -11.81
CA GLY A 356 14.32 -33.08 -12.77
C GLY A 356 15.74 -33.39 -12.30
N HIS A 357 16.58 -33.92 -13.20
CA HIS A 357 17.96 -34.32 -12.86
C HIS A 357 19.04 -33.43 -13.47
N LEU A 358 18.72 -32.66 -14.51
CA LEU A 358 19.70 -31.81 -15.16
C LEU A 358 20.03 -30.59 -14.29
N SER A 359 21.30 -30.17 -14.32
CA SER A 359 21.74 -29.00 -13.57
C SER A 359 21.26 -27.71 -14.24
N PRO A 360 20.79 -26.72 -13.48
CA PRO A 360 20.48 -25.40 -14.03
C PRO A 360 21.75 -24.64 -14.41
N GLY A 361 21.59 -23.63 -15.27
CA GLY A 361 22.62 -22.61 -15.48
C GLY A 361 22.81 -21.73 -14.24
N LEU A 362 23.80 -20.84 -14.29
CA LEU A 362 24.20 -20.02 -13.13
C LEU A 362 23.04 -19.18 -12.58
N GLN A 363 22.22 -18.60 -13.46
CA GLN A 363 21.09 -17.77 -13.07
C GLN A 363 19.79 -18.56 -12.95
N ASN A 364 19.80 -19.84 -13.35
CA ASN A 364 18.61 -20.66 -13.53
C ASN A 364 17.50 -19.88 -14.27
N ALA A 365 17.84 -19.33 -15.44
CA ALA A 365 16.98 -18.42 -16.19
C ALA A 365 17.23 -18.51 -17.69
N ILE A 366 16.26 -18.04 -18.50
CA ILE A 366 16.41 -18.00 -19.96
C ILE A 366 17.63 -17.19 -20.43
N THR A 367 18.10 -16.26 -19.60
CA THR A 367 19.31 -15.45 -19.82
C THR A 367 20.60 -16.23 -19.70
N ASP A 368 20.59 -17.46 -19.17
CA ASP A 368 21.76 -18.36 -19.23
C ASP A 368 22.10 -18.73 -20.69
N VAL A 369 21.13 -18.67 -21.61
CA VAL A 369 21.40 -18.77 -23.04
C VAL A 369 22.12 -17.50 -23.48
N LYS A 370 23.41 -17.62 -23.78
CA LYS A 370 24.31 -16.49 -24.00
C LYS A 370 23.74 -15.42 -24.93
N GLY A 371 23.65 -14.20 -24.40
CA GLY A 371 23.20 -13.00 -25.13
C GLY A 371 21.69 -12.78 -25.13
N VAL A 372 20.88 -13.72 -24.63
CA VAL A 372 19.46 -13.48 -24.38
C VAL A 372 19.32 -12.49 -23.23
N ARG A 373 18.40 -11.54 -23.37
CA ARG A 373 18.10 -10.52 -22.36
C ARG A 373 16.61 -10.44 -22.10
N VAL A 374 16.22 -10.17 -20.87
CA VAL A 374 14.81 -10.01 -20.48
C VAL A 374 14.60 -8.65 -19.82
N GLY A 375 13.54 -7.96 -20.20
CA GLY A 375 13.15 -6.68 -19.62
C GLY A 375 11.67 -6.61 -19.31
N HIS A 376 11.33 -5.88 -18.25
CA HIS A 376 9.95 -5.75 -17.77
C HIS A 376 9.54 -4.29 -17.63
N PHE A 377 8.25 -4.05 -17.83
CA PHE A 377 7.58 -2.83 -17.42
C PHE A 377 6.23 -3.18 -16.80
N SER A 378 6.01 -2.83 -15.53
CA SER A 378 4.80 -3.19 -14.77
C SER A 378 3.95 -1.97 -14.47
N TRP A 379 2.64 -2.12 -14.56
CA TRP A 379 1.62 -1.20 -14.09
C TRP A 379 0.89 -1.78 -12.88
N ILE A 380 1.04 -1.14 -11.73
CA ILE A 380 0.29 -1.42 -10.51
C ILE A 380 -0.30 -0.11 -10.03
N GLU A 381 -1.55 0.14 -10.37
CA GLU A 381 -2.23 1.39 -10.05
C GLU A 381 -3.66 1.15 -9.56
N ASP A 382 -4.09 1.89 -8.54
CA ASP A 382 -5.47 1.82 -8.02
C ASP A 382 -6.20 3.13 -8.26
N ASN A 383 -7.52 3.06 -8.24
CA ASN A 383 -8.43 4.17 -8.45
C ASN A 383 -8.22 4.84 -9.82
N VAL A 384 -7.99 4.02 -10.85
CA VAL A 384 -7.88 4.47 -12.23
C VAL A 384 -9.29 4.61 -12.80
N LYS A 385 -9.61 5.76 -13.40
CA LYS A 385 -10.91 5.98 -14.02
C LYS A 385 -11.06 5.09 -15.25
N ILE A 386 -12.19 4.40 -15.36
CA ILE A 386 -12.50 3.65 -16.59
C ILE A 386 -13.00 4.65 -17.64
N PRO A 387 -12.42 4.68 -18.85
CA PRO A 387 -12.86 5.60 -19.91
C PRO A 387 -14.35 5.44 -20.20
N GLY A 388 -15.11 6.54 -20.15
CA GLY A 388 -16.56 6.53 -20.38
C GLY A 388 -17.43 6.11 -19.19
N HIS A 389 -16.84 5.81 -18.03
CA HIS A 389 -17.57 5.42 -16.82
C HIS A 389 -17.26 6.37 -15.64
N THR A 390 -18.16 6.41 -14.65
CA THR A 390 -17.99 7.13 -13.37
C THR A 390 -17.19 6.32 -12.34
N GLU A 391 -17.11 5.01 -12.53
CA GLU A 391 -16.41 4.09 -11.64
C GLU A 391 -14.88 4.19 -11.78
N VAL A 392 -14.19 3.85 -10.69
CA VAL A 392 -12.73 3.67 -10.66
C VAL A 392 -12.37 2.21 -10.45
N THR A 393 -11.20 1.82 -10.94
CA THR A 393 -10.76 0.43 -10.95
C THR A 393 -9.28 0.29 -10.61
N SER A 394 -8.75 -0.93 -10.72
CA SER A 394 -7.35 -1.25 -10.49
C SER A 394 -6.70 -1.79 -11.76
N ILE A 395 -5.46 -1.39 -11.98
CA ILE A 395 -4.61 -1.83 -13.09
C ILE A 395 -3.49 -2.72 -12.55
N ARG A 396 -3.37 -3.92 -13.12
CA ARG A 396 -2.37 -4.95 -12.79
C ARG A 396 -1.89 -5.61 -14.08
N THR A 397 -1.15 -4.89 -14.89
CA THR A 397 -0.70 -5.39 -16.20
C THR A 397 0.75 -4.98 -16.43
N GLY A 398 1.34 -5.40 -17.53
CA GLY A 398 2.60 -4.83 -17.98
C GLY A 398 3.03 -5.42 -19.31
N VAL A 399 4.30 -5.24 -19.63
CA VAL A 399 4.95 -5.79 -20.82
C VAL A 399 6.22 -6.50 -20.38
N THR A 400 6.51 -7.65 -21.00
CA THR A 400 7.79 -8.35 -20.87
C THR A 400 8.40 -8.54 -22.23
N ALA A 401 9.68 -8.24 -22.36
CA ALA A 401 10.43 -8.35 -23.60
C ALA A 401 11.54 -9.39 -23.43
N VAL A 402 11.53 -10.41 -24.29
CA VAL A 402 12.63 -11.36 -24.46
C VAL A 402 13.36 -10.98 -25.73
N LEU A 403 14.60 -10.49 -25.57
CA LEU A 403 15.49 -10.13 -26.67
C LEU A 403 16.43 -11.30 -26.93
N PRO A 404 16.29 -11.99 -28.08
CA PRO A 404 17.25 -13.02 -28.46
C PRO A 404 18.64 -12.43 -28.68
N ALA A 405 19.67 -13.28 -28.60
CA ALA A 405 21.05 -12.84 -28.70
C ALA A 405 21.37 -12.09 -30.00
N GLY A 406 21.97 -10.90 -29.88
CA GLY A 406 22.43 -10.07 -30.99
C GLY A 406 21.34 -9.16 -31.60
N HIS A 407 21.54 -8.74 -32.85
CA HIS A 407 20.59 -7.91 -33.59
C HIS A 407 19.64 -8.79 -34.43
N THR A 408 18.58 -9.34 -33.83
CA THR A 408 17.65 -10.30 -34.45
C THR A 408 17.07 -9.85 -35.80
N TYR A 409 16.91 -8.53 -35.99
CA TYR A 409 16.47 -7.97 -37.28
C TYR A 409 17.51 -8.13 -38.39
N ILE A 410 18.79 -7.89 -38.07
CA ILE A 410 19.91 -7.96 -39.01
C ILE A 410 20.33 -9.41 -39.21
N ASN A 411 20.33 -10.19 -38.13
CA ASN A 411 20.73 -11.59 -38.08
C ASN A 411 19.57 -12.41 -37.50
N ARG A 412 18.68 -12.86 -38.39
CA ARG A 412 17.51 -13.66 -38.03
C ARG A 412 17.94 -14.97 -37.37
N LEU A 413 17.18 -15.42 -36.39
CA LEU A 413 17.41 -16.68 -35.68
C LEU A 413 16.45 -17.76 -36.18
N VAL A 414 16.89 -19.01 -36.16
CA VAL A 414 15.99 -20.12 -36.44
C VAL A 414 14.96 -20.21 -35.31
N ALA A 415 13.69 -20.36 -35.67
CA ALA A 415 12.59 -20.42 -34.73
C ALA A 415 11.51 -21.43 -35.13
N GLY A 416 10.66 -21.77 -34.18
CA GLY A 416 9.51 -22.65 -34.34
C GLY A 416 8.47 -22.40 -33.25
N GLY A 417 7.35 -23.10 -33.32
CA GLY A 417 6.25 -22.93 -32.37
C GLY A 417 5.30 -24.11 -32.31
N PHE A 418 4.46 -24.12 -31.28
CA PHE A 418 3.41 -25.11 -31.10
C PHE A 418 2.23 -24.49 -30.36
N ILE A 419 1.03 -24.75 -30.86
CA ILE A 419 -0.22 -24.35 -30.22
C ILE A 419 -0.80 -25.61 -29.59
N LEU A 420 -0.78 -25.69 -28.26
CA LEU A 420 -1.38 -26.80 -27.53
C LEU A 420 -2.90 -26.60 -27.44
N ASN A 421 -3.33 -25.38 -27.07
CA ASN A 421 -4.71 -24.93 -27.21
C ASN A 421 -4.74 -23.46 -27.70
N GLY A 422 -5.58 -23.18 -28.69
CA GLY A 422 -5.55 -21.94 -29.48
C GLY A 422 -6.48 -20.82 -29.00
N VAL A 423 -7.06 -20.93 -27.80
CA VAL A 423 -7.92 -19.86 -27.23
C VAL A 423 -7.05 -18.80 -26.55
N GLY A 424 -6.19 -18.17 -27.35
CA GLY A 424 -5.24 -17.13 -26.98
C GLY A 424 -4.55 -16.57 -28.22
N GLU A 425 -3.78 -15.50 -28.05
CA GLU A 425 -3.13 -14.81 -29.17
C GLU A 425 -1.60 -14.84 -29.08
N MET A 426 -0.96 -15.05 -30.23
CA MET A 426 0.46 -14.82 -30.45
C MET A 426 0.66 -14.25 -31.85
N ALA A 427 0.53 -12.93 -31.96
CA ALA A 427 0.76 -12.22 -33.20
C ALA A 427 2.15 -12.55 -33.76
N GLY A 428 2.28 -12.69 -35.08
CA GLY A 428 3.54 -13.01 -35.76
C GLY A 428 3.94 -14.50 -35.76
N LEU A 429 3.24 -15.37 -35.01
CA LEU A 429 3.56 -16.81 -34.97
C LEU A 429 3.41 -17.49 -36.33
N THR A 430 2.42 -17.08 -37.13
CA THR A 430 2.23 -17.60 -38.49
C THR A 430 3.47 -17.42 -39.37
N GLN A 431 4.15 -16.27 -39.28
CA GLN A 431 5.41 -16.04 -39.99
C GLN A 431 6.53 -16.96 -39.48
N VAL A 432 6.61 -17.16 -38.17
CA VAL A 432 7.61 -18.05 -37.56
C VAL A 432 7.42 -19.48 -38.04
N LEU A 433 6.17 -19.97 -38.09
CA LEU A 433 5.84 -21.32 -38.56
C LEU A 433 6.08 -21.50 -40.06
N GLU A 434 5.77 -20.48 -40.87
CA GLU A 434 5.95 -20.52 -42.33
C GLU A 434 7.44 -20.43 -42.72
N THR A 435 8.15 -19.47 -42.15
CA THR A 435 9.51 -19.13 -42.60
C THR A 435 10.60 -19.83 -41.79
N GLY A 436 10.30 -20.26 -40.56
CA GLY A 436 11.26 -20.80 -39.61
C GLY A 436 12.23 -19.76 -39.03
N TRP A 437 11.93 -18.46 -39.14
CA TRP A 437 12.80 -17.37 -38.69
C TRP A 437 12.13 -16.44 -37.69
N LEU A 438 12.88 -16.07 -36.65
CA LEU A 438 12.57 -14.97 -35.75
C LEU A 438 13.42 -13.75 -36.13
N GLU A 439 12.76 -12.60 -36.28
CA GLU A 439 13.40 -11.34 -36.73
C GLU A 439 13.11 -10.14 -35.82
N THR A 440 12.32 -10.34 -34.77
CA THR A 440 11.94 -9.33 -33.77
C THR A 440 12.18 -9.88 -32.36
N PRO A 441 12.21 -9.03 -31.33
CA PRO A 441 12.08 -9.50 -29.95
C PRO A 441 10.72 -10.19 -29.73
N VAL A 442 10.63 -11.11 -28.78
CA VAL A 442 9.36 -11.71 -28.36
C VAL A 442 8.80 -10.87 -27.21
N LEU A 443 7.57 -10.37 -27.37
CA LEU A 443 6.90 -9.55 -26.37
C LEU A 443 5.73 -10.32 -25.76
N LEU A 444 5.49 -10.09 -24.47
CA LEU A 444 4.38 -10.66 -23.72
C LEU A 444 3.59 -9.52 -23.05
N THR A 445 2.27 -9.62 -22.98
CA THR A 445 1.37 -8.60 -22.39
C THR A 445 -0.02 -9.18 -22.04
N ASN A 446 -1.01 -8.35 -21.72
CA ASN A 446 -2.41 -8.78 -21.59
C ASN A 446 -3.16 -8.87 -22.94
N SER A 447 -4.26 -9.62 -22.96
CA SER A 447 -5.05 -9.90 -24.17
C SER A 447 -5.45 -8.64 -24.95
N HIS A 448 -5.93 -7.60 -24.27
CA HIS A 448 -6.40 -6.34 -24.89
C HIS A 448 -5.25 -5.36 -25.24
N ALA A 449 -4.00 -5.74 -25.00
CA ALA A 449 -2.83 -4.91 -25.28
C ALA A 449 -1.98 -5.43 -26.46
N VAL A 450 -2.26 -6.62 -27.01
CA VAL A 450 -1.47 -7.21 -28.11
C VAL A 450 -1.24 -6.22 -29.25
N GLY A 451 -2.30 -5.61 -29.79
CA GLY A 451 -2.18 -4.66 -30.91
C GLY A 451 -1.36 -3.39 -30.57
N ARG A 452 -1.47 -2.89 -29.34
CA ARG A 452 -0.75 -1.69 -28.88
C ARG A 452 0.73 -1.99 -28.65
N VAL A 453 1.04 -3.16 -28.11
CA VAL A 453 2.42 -3.65 -27.95
C VAL A 453 3.04 -3.95 -29.32
N TYR A 454 2.31 -4.59 -30.23
CA TYR A 454 2.72 -4.84 -31.61
C TYR A 454 3.11 -3.54 -32.33
N SER A 455 2.26 -2.51 -32.25
CA SER A 455 2.58 -1.17 -32.76
C SER A 455 3.83 -0.56 -32.09
N GLY A 456 3.98 -0.74 -30.78
CA GLY A 456 5.17 -0.32 -30.02
C GLY A 456 6.46 -0.95 -30.55
N VAL A 457 6.46 -2.24 -30.87
CA VAL A 457 7.60 -2.94 -31.46
C VAL A 457 7.94 -2.36 -32.83
N ILE A 458 6.95 -2.18 -33.70
CA ILE A 458 7.17 -1.57 -35.04
C ILE A 458 7.81 -0.20 -34.89
N ASN A 459 7.25 0.67 -34.05
CA ASN A 459 7.76 2.02 -33.83
C ASN A 459 9.19 2.01 -33.29
N HIS A 460 9.51 1.11 -32.35
CA HIS A 460 10.88 0.94 -31.86
C HIS A 460 11.83 0.49 -32.97
N MET A 461 11.42 -0.49 -33.77
CA MET A 461 12.25 -1.05 -34.84
C MET A 461 12.48 -0.06 -35.99
N ILE A 462 11.48 0.73 -36.40
CA ILE A 462 11.63 1.77 -37.43
C ILE A 462 12.64 2.82 -36.97
N ARG A 463 12.58 3.26 -35.70
CA ARG A 463 13.57 4.20 -35.15
C ARG A 463 14.98 3.62 -35.14
N LYS A 464 15.11 2.35 -34.79
CA LYS A 464 16.41 1.66 -34.74
C LYS A 464 16.97 1.30 -36.12
N TYR A 465 16.09 1.06 -37.09
CA TYR A 465 16.43 0.64 -38.45
C TYR A 465 15.69 1.51 -39.48
N PRO A 466 16.19 2.72 -39.79
CA PRO A 466 15.49 3.69 -40.65
C PRO A 466 15.17 3.21 -42.08
N LYS A 467 15.82 2.12 -42.53
CA LYS A 467 15.61 1.48 -43.84
C LYS A 467 14.46 0.45 -43.85
N LEU A 468 13.87 0.15 -42.70
CA LEU A 468 12.76 -0.79 -42.53
C LEU A 468 11.50 -0.26 -43.22
N GLY A 469 10.86 -1.09 -44.05
CA GLY A 469 9.66 -0.75 -44.83
C GLY A 469 9.92 0.08 -46.08
N THR A 470 11.16 0.46 -46.38
CA THR A 470 11.53 1.24 -47.58
C THR A 470 12.56 0.50 -48.44
N VAL A 471 13.75 0.25 -47.90
CA VAL A 471 14.85 -0.47 -48.58
C VAL A 471 14.85 -1.94 -48.17
N THR A 472 14.37 -2.24 -46.96
CA THR A 472 14.25 -3.59 -46.42
C THR A 472 12.79 -3.87 -46.12
N ASP A 473 12.37 -5.12 -46.31
CA ASP A 473 10.98 -5.55 -46.14
C ASP A 473 10.44 -5.28 -44.73
N VAL A 474 9.11 -5.25 -44.56
CA VAL A 474 8.42 -5.08 -43.27
C VAL A 474 8.77 -6.20 -42.28
N VAL A 475 8.32 -6.05 -41.03
CA VAL A 475 8.48 -7.06 -39.97
C VAL A 475 7.13 -7.40 -39.39
N LEU A 476 6.98 -8.66 -38.96
CA LEU A 476 5.84 -9.12 -38.18
C LEU A 476 6.30 -9.42 -36.75
N PRO A 477 6.16 -8.45 -35.81
CA PRO A 477 6.46 -8.65 -34.40
C PRO A 477 5.82 -9.90 -33.79
N VAL A 478 6.56 -10.59 -32.92
CA VAL A 478 6.04 -11.71 -32.14
C VAL A 478 5.53 -11.20 -30.80
N VAL A 479 4.21 -11.21 -30.59
CA VAL A 479 3.56 -10.70 -29.37
C VAL A 479 2.55 -11.70 -28.85
N GLY A 480 2.87 -12.37 -27.74
CA GLY A 480 1.98 -13.27 -27.01
C GLY A 480 1.24 -12.59 -25.86
N GLU A 481 0.16 -13.22 -25.38
CA GLU A 481 -0.64 -12.67 -24.29
C GLU A 481 -1.15 -13.69 -23.27
N ALA A 482 -1.61 -13.18 -22.14
CA ALA A 482 -2.48 -13.90 -21.23
C ALA A 482 -3.56 -12.97 -20.64
N ASP A 483 -4.70 -13.52 -20.23
CA ASP A 483 -5.81 -12.72 -19.68
C ASP A 483 -5.62 -12.42 -18.18
N ASP A 484 -5.27 -11.18 -17.85
CA ASP A 484 -5.17 -10.69 -16.47
C ASP A 484 -6.48 -10.10 -15.91
N SER A 485 -7.60 -10.23 -16.60
CA SER A 485 -8.88 -9.58 -16.26
C SER A 485 -9.45 -9.92 -14.88
N PHE A 486 -8.97 -10.99 -14.24
CA PHE A 486 -9.33 -11.29 -12.87
C PHE A 486 -8.86 -10.19 -11.90
N LEU A 487 -7.62 -9.71 -12.05
CA LEU A 487 -7.01 -8.70 -11.18
C LEU A 487 -6.86 -7.33 -11.86
N ASN A 488 -6.74 -7.30 -13.18
CA ASN A 488 -6.59 -6.10 -13.99
C ASN A 488 -7.92 -5.68 -14.61
N ASP A 489 -8.14 -4.38 -14.78
CA ASP A 489 -9.24 -3.89 -15.60
C ASP A 489 -8.79 -3.58 -17.02
N VAL A 490 -8.86 -4.60 -17.86
CA VAL A 490 -8.48 -4.55 -19.28
C VAL A 490 -9.24 -3.46 -20.08
N ARG A 491 -10.39 -2.97 -19.58
CA ARG A 491 -11.19 -1.93 -20.24
C ARG A 491 -10.50 -0.56 -20.25
N VAL A 492 -9.58 -0.31 -19.31
CA VAL A 492 -8.88 0.97 -19.23
C VAL A 492 -7.85 1.13 -20.36
N GLY A 493 -7.32 0.02 -20.87
CA GLY A 493 -6.38 0.06 -21.99
C GLY A 493 -4.99 0.57 -21.61
N TYR A 494 -4.40 0.06 -20.52
CA TYR A 494 -2.97 0.26 -20.19
C TYR A 494 -2.05 -0.67 -21.01
N CYS A 495 -0.73 -0.43 -20.99
CA CYS A 495 0.32 -0.96 -21.88
C CYS A 495 0.35 -0.30 -23.27
N SER A 496 0.92 0.90 -23.32
CA SER A 496 1.14 1.68 -24.54
C SER A 496 2.34 1.18 -25.36
N GLY A 497 2.50 1.70 -26.58
CA GLY A 497 3.72 1.49 -27.36
C GLY A 497 4.98 2.02 -26.66
N GLN A 498 4.86 3.04 -25.80
CA GLN A 498 5.99 3.56 -25.02
C GLN A 498 6.37 2.60 -23.89
N ASP A 499 5.40 1.95 -23.25
CA ASP A 499 5.67 0.93 -22.23
C ASP A 499 6.39 -0.29 -22.82
N THR A 500 6.07 -0.62 -24.08
CA THR A 500 6.79 -1.63 -24.86
C THR A 500 8.26 -1.25 -25.05
N VAL A 501 8.53 0.00 -25.45
CA VAL A 501 9.90 0.50 -25.61
C VAL A 501 10.67 0.43 -24.30
N LYS A 502 10.06 0.84 -23.19
CA LYS A 502 10.67 0.75 -21.86
C LYS A 502 11.04 -0.69 -21.50
N ALA A 503 10.15 -1.67 -21.75
CA ALA A 503 10.46 -3.07 -21.51
C ALA A 503 11.63 -3.58 -22.35
N ILE A 504 11.71 -3.19 -23.63
CA ILE A 504 12.82 -3.53 -24.54
C ILE A 504 14.14 -2.91 -24.07
N GLU A 505 14.13 -1.63 -23.68
CA GLU A 505 15.34 -0.88 -23.29
C GLU A 505 15.87 -1.30 -21.91
N ARG A 506 14.99 -1.75 -21.01
CA ARG A 506 15.36 -2.29 -19.69
C ARG A 506 15.90 -3.72 -19.75
N ALA A 507 15.91 -4.36 -20.92
CA ALA A 507 16.29 -5.76 -21.03
C ALA A 507 17.77 -6.00 -20.69
N THR A 508 18.01 -6.89 -19.73
CA THR A 508 19.33 -7.26 -19.20
C THR A 508 19.55 -8.77 -19.20
N ASP A 509 20.81 -9.19 -19.14
CA ASP A 509 21.29 -10.56 -18.95
C ASP A 509 21.70 -10.83 -17.49
N LYS A 510 21.56 -9.85 -16.58
CA LYS A 510 21.99 -9.92 -15.17
C LYS A 510 20.87 -10.37 -14.23
N GLY A 511 20.28 -11.52 -14.52
CA GLY A 511 19.14 -12.06 -13.78
C GLY A 511 17.79 -11.67 -14.38
N VAL A 512 16.78 -12.47 -14.08
CA VAL A 512 15.40 -12.25 -14.51
C VAL A 512 14.51 -12.14 -13.29
N LEU A 513 13.74 -11.06 -13.24
CA LEU A 513 12.77 -10.84 -12.18
C LEU A 513 11.55 -11.72 -12.44
N GLN A 514 11.07 -12.40 -11.41
CA GLN A 514 10.01 -13.41 -11.50
C GLN A 514 8.82 -13.04 -10.61
N GLY A 515 7.71 -13.76 -10.75
CA GLY A 515 6.45 -13.48 -10.07
C GLY A 515 5.62 -12.43 -10.81
N SER A 516 4.89 -11.62 -10.04
CA SER A 516 3.97 -10.60 -10.57
C SER A 516 4.68 -9.34 -11.09
N VAL A 517 5.47 -9.51 -12.15
CA VAL A 517 6.22 -8.44 -12.84
C VAL A 517 5.96 -8.46 -14.34
N GLY A 518 6.16 -7.31 -15.01
CA GLY A 518 5.99 -7.17 -16.45
C GLY A 518 4.60 -7.64 -16.91
N ALA A 519 4.56 -8.49 -17.92
CA ALA A 519 3.30 -9.09 -18.40
C ALA A 519 2.62 -9.95 -17.33
N GLY A 520 3.38 -10.49 -16.38
CA GLY A 520 2.89 -11.33 -15.28
C GLY A 520 2.18 -10.60 -14.16
N THR A 521 2.13 -9.26 -14.18
CA THR A 521 1.72 -8.43 -13.03
C THR A 521 0.33 -8.78 -12.46
N GLY A 522 -0.66 -9.08 -13.30
CA GLY A 522 -2.02 -9.42 -12.88
C GLY A 522 -2.41 -10.88 -13.09
N MET A 523 -1.44 -11.76 -13.32
CA MET A 523 -1.72 -13.15 -13.68
C MET A 523 -2.02 -14.01 -12.46
N THR A 524 -2.84 -15.04 -12.67
CA THR A 524 -3.27 -16.01 -11.65
C THR A 524 -3.01 -17.43 -12.18
N SER A 525 -2.26 -18.24 -11.45
CA SER A 525 -1.95 -19.63 -11.80
C SER A 525 -2.38 -20.58 -10.69
N PHE A 526 -3.15 -21.61 -11.02
CA PHE A 526 -3.70 -22.58 -10.05
C PHE A 526 -4.39 -21.89 -8.86
N ASP A 527 -5.12 -20.80 -9.16
CA ASP A 527 -5.81 -19.92 -8.19
C ASP A 527 -4.91 -19.22 -7.16
N PHE A 528 -3.59 -19.29 -7.32
CA PHE A 528 -2.60 -18.45 -6.63
C PHE A 528 -2.06 -17.37 -7.57
N ALA A 529 -1.39 -16.37 -7.01
CA ALA A 529 -0.73 -15.35 -7.82
C ALA A 529 0.36 -15.99 -8.68
N GLY A 530 0.28 -15.76 -9.99
CA GLY A 530 1.24 -16.26 -10.97
C GLY A 530 2.11 -15.13 -11.52
N GLY A 531 2.46 -15.25 -12.80
CA GLY A 531 3.18 -14.21 -13.53
C GLY A 531 4.33 -14.74 -14.37
N ILE A 532 5.47 -14.04 -14.32
CA ILE A 532 6.68 -14.44 -15.04
C ILE A 532 7.45 -15.46 -14.22
N GLY A 533 7.83 -16.57 -14.84
CA GLY A 533 8.77 -17.51 -14.26
C GLY A 533 9.80 -17.94 -15.29
N THR A 534 10.97 -18.34 -14.83
CA THR A 534 12.04 -18.80 -15.70
C THR A 534 12.88 -19.88 -15.03
N SER A 535 13.50 -20.72 -15.86
CA SER A 535 14.45 -21.74 -15.45
C SER A 535 15.35 -22.08 -16.64
N SER A 536 16.48 -22.73 -16.39
CA SER A 536 17.37 -23.23 -17.42
C SER A 536 17.92 -24.62 -17.07
N ARG A 537 18.50 -25.30 -18.07
CA ARG A 537 19.25 -26.54 -17.93
C ARG A 537 20.51 -26.50 -18.79
N ILE A 538 21.60 -26.99 -18.23
CA ILE A 538 22.86 -27.23 -18.92
C ILE A 538 22.86 -28.66 -19.46
N ILE A 539 23.25 -28.81 -20.71
CA ILE A 539 23.39 -30.08 -21.40
C ILE A 539 24.85 -30.24 -21.78
N ASP A 540 25.48 -31.30 -21.30
CA ASP A 540 26.83 -31.64 -21.74
C ASP A 540 26.77 -32.59 -22.94
N MET A 541 27.47 -32.23 -24.03
CA MET A 541 27.58 -33.06 -25.22
C MET A 541 29.06 -33.34 -25.51
N PRO A 542 29.48 -34.63 -25.58
CA PRO A 542 30.89 -35.01 -25.70
C PRO A 542 31.67 -34.35 -26.85
N GLU A 543 31.00 -34.05 -27.96
CA GLU A 543 31.63 -33.48 -29.18
C GLU A 543 31.22 -32.02 -29.46
N GLY A 544 30.38 -31.42 -28.61
CA GLY A 544 29.73 -30.13 -28.89
C GLY A 544 29.99 -29.04 -27.85
N GLY A 545 30.56 -29.39 -26.70
CA GLY A 545 30.67 -28.51 -25.54
C GLY A 545 29.36 -28.45 -24.74
N GLY A 546 29.36 -27.66 -23.66
CA GLY A 546 28.17 -27.41 -22.86
C GLY A 546 27.20 -26.48 -23.59
N PHE A 547 25.95 -26.93 -23.74
CA PHE A 547 24.84 -26.17 -24.28
C PHE A 547 23.84 -25.81 -23.18
N THR A 548 23.00 -24.82 -23.45
CA THR A 548 21.97 -24.34 -22.53
C THR A 548 20.61 -24.37 -23.19
N VAL A 549 19.62 -24.84 -22.43
CA VAL A 549 18.20 -24.61 -22.70
C VAL A 549 17.69 -23.67 -21.62
N GLY A 550 17.03 -22.59 -22.02
CA GLY A 550 16.40 -21.62 -21.14
C GLY A 550 14.92 -21.49 -21.46
N VAL A 551 14.09 -21.39 -20.44
CA VAL A 551 12.64 -21.25 -20.59
C VAL A 551 12.15 -20.06 -19.77
N LEU A 552 11.29 -19.24 -20.37
CA LEU A 552 10.51 -18.20 -19.69
C LEU A 552 9.03 -18.44 -19.95
N VAL A 553 8.21 -18.35 -18.91
CA VAL A 553 6.76 -18.51 -18.99
C VAL A 553 6.05 -17.24 -18.53
N LEU A 554 4.92 -16.93 -19.18
CA LEU A 554 3.87 -16.08 -18.65
C LEU A 554 2.75 -17.00 -18.16
N SER A 555 2.77 -17.36 -16.87
CA SER A 555 1.88 -18.34 -16.28
C SER A 555 0.61 -17.68 -15.75
N ASN A 556 -0.55 -18.10 -16.29
CA ASN A 556 -1.87 -17.60 -15.93
C ASN A 556 -2.96 -18.70 -16.00
N PHE A 557 -2.65 -19.99 -15.80
CA PHE A 557 -3.56 -21.11 -16.10
C PHE A 557 -3.79 -22.02 -14.89
N GLY A 558 -4.71 -22.97 -15.04
CA GLY A 558 -4.88 -24.09 -14.11
C GLY A 558 -5.77 -23.80 -12.90
N LYS A 559 -6.18 -24.87 -12.22
CA LYS A 559 -7.03 -24.86 -11.01
C LYS A 559 -6.25 -25.41 -9.83
N MET A 560 -6.46 -24.84 -8.65
CA MET A 560 -5.71 -25.18 -7.42
C MET A 560 -5.62 -26.68 -7.20
N ARG A 561 -6.74 -27.41 -7.30
CA ARG A 561 -6.81 -28.86 -7.10
C ARG A 561 -5.87 -29.71 -7.97
N ASN A 562 -5.43 -29.18 -9.11
CA ASN A 562 -4.57 -29.89 -10.07
C ASN A 562 -3.08 -29.57 -9.87
N LEU A 563 -2.75 -28.57 -9.06
CA LEU A 563 -1.37 -28.12 -8.86
C LEU A 563 -0.49 -29.30 -8.43
N THR A 564 0.50 -29.58 -9.25
CA THR A 564 1.49 -30.64 -9.03
C THR A 564 2.87 -30.02 -8.91
N VAL A 565 3.59 -30.38 -7.84
CA VAL A 565 4.93 -29.88 -7.51
C VAL A 565 5.81 -31.09 -7.25
N ASP A 566 6.90 -31.25 -8.02
CA ASP A 566 7.82 -32.39 -7.88
C ASP A 566 7.09 -33.75 -7.88
N GLY A 567 6.15 -33.90 -8.81
CA GLY A 567 5.30 -35.10 -8.95
C GLY A 567 4.18 -35.28 -7.91
N ALA A 568 4.18 -34.52 -6.82
CA ALA A 568 3.13 -34.58 -5.81
C ALA A 568 1.98 -33.61 -6.14
N VAL A 569 0.74 -34.09 -6.13
CA VAL A 569 -0.47 -33.27 -6.37
C VAL A 569 -0.85 -32.49 -5.11
N VAL A 570 0.01 -31.54 -4.72
CA VAL A 570 -0.17 -30.70 -3.51
C VAL A 570 -1.46 -29.90 -3.53
N GLY A 571 -1.97 -29.61 -4.73
CA GLY A 571 -3.19 -28.87 -4.96
C GLY A 571 -4.42 -29.41 -4.25
N ARG A 572 -4.53 -30.74 -4.05
CA ARG A 572 -5.71 -31.36 -3.42
C ARG A 572 -5.89 -31.00 -1.95
N GLU A 573 -4.78 -30.76 -1.23
CA GLU A 573 -4.82 -30.33 0.16
C GLU A 573 -5.08 -28.83 0.23
N LEU A 574 -4.33 -28.05 -0.55
CA LEU A 574 -4.47 -26.60 -0.61
C LEU A 574 -5.88 -26.18 -1.06
N ASP A 575 -6.49 -26.88 -2.01
CA ASP A 575 -7.83 -26.55 -2.53
C ASP A 575 -8.90 -26.53 -1.43
N LYS A 576 -8.75 -27.36 -0.40
CA LYS A 576 -9.63 -27.42 0.77
C LYS A 576 -9.32 -26.31 1.77
N GLU A 577 -8.04 -26.04 2.01
CA GLU A 577 -7.59 -25.01 2.96
C GLU A 577 -7.94 -23.59 2.48
N PHE A 578 -8.08 -23.40 1.17
CA PHE A 578 -8.33 -22.12 0.52
C PHE A 578 -9.72 -22.07 -0.16
N ASP A 579 -10.69 -22.85 0.30
CA ASP A 579 -12.06 -22.88 -0.26
C ASP A 579 -12.82 -21.55 -0.11
N TYR A 580 -12.46 -20.77 0.91
CA TYR A 580 -13.03 -19.46 1.21
C TYR A 580 -12.61 -18.34 0.23
N LEU A 581 -11.63 -18.59 -0.64
CA LEU A 581 -11.15 -17.59 -1.60
C LEU A 581 -12.03 -17.51 -2.84
N SER A 582 -12.27 -16.28 -3.29
CA SER A 582 -12.85 -16.05 -4.62
C SER A 582 -11.85 -16.44 -5.72
N ARG A 583 -12.30 -17.22 -6.69
CA ARG A 583 -11.47 -17.77 -7.78
C ARG A 583 -11.98 -17.33 -9.15
N ARG A 584 -11.25 -17.68 -10.22
CA ARG A 584 -11.73 -17.49 -11.59
C ARG A 584 -12.78 -18.55 -11.92
N GLU A 585 -13.99 -18.09 -12.22
CA GLU A 585 -15.12 -18.98 -12.57
C GLU A 585 -15.30 -19.11 -14.09
N ALA A 586 -15.17 -18.01 -14.84
CA ALA A 586 -15.54 -17.96 -16.26
C ALA A 586 -14.42 -18.31 -17.24
N SER A 587 -13.15 -18.26 -16.80
CA SER A 587 -11.97 -18.54 -17.63
C SER A 587 -11.00 -19.44 -16.90
N GLU A 588 -10.47 -20.42 -17.63
CA GLU A 588 -9.44 -21.36 -17.22
C GLU A 588 -8.01 -20.80 -17.37
N GLY A 589 -7.88 -19.58 -17.91
CA GLY A 589 -6.62 -18.83 -17.96
C GLY A 589 -5.85 -18.93 -19.27
N SER A 590 -4.52 -18.90 -19.21
CA SER A 590 -3.64 -19.09 -20.37
C SER A 590 -2.17 -19.21 -19.95
N VAL A 591 -1.31 -19.68 -20.84
CA VAL A 591 0.15 -19.66 -20.66
C VAL A 591 0.88 -19.48 -21.97
N ILE A 592 1.85 -18.58 -21.97
CA ILE A 592 2.82 -18.46 -23.06
C ILE A 592 4.16 -18.99 -22.59
N VAL A 593 4.77 -19.88 -23.38
CA VAL A 593 6.12 -20.40 -23.12
C VAL A 593 7.08 -19.93 -24.20
N VAL A 594 8.20 -19.34 -23.79
CA VAL A 594 9.30 -18.94 -24.65
C VAL A 594 10.50 -19.82 -24.33
N VAL A 595 10.96 -20.59 -25.31
CA VAL A 595 12.13 -21.45 -25.20
C VAL A 595 13.30 -20.83 -25.98
N GLY A 596 14.42 -20.62 -25.31
CA GLY A 596 15.70 -20.24 -25.93
C GLY A 596 16.71 -21.37 -25.79
N THR A 597 17.57 -21.56 -26.78
CA THR A 597 18.71 -22.47 -26.66
C THR A 597 19.86 -22.04 -27.57
N ASP A 598 21.09 -22.44 -27.23
CA ASP A 598 22.27 -22.32 -28.11
C ASP A 598 22.59 -23.62 -28.85
N VAL A 599 21.82 -24.71 -28.61
CA VAL A 599 21.91 -25.94 -29.42
C VAL A 599 21.57 -25.59 -30.88
N PRO A 600 22.44 -25.90 -31.85
CA PRO A 600 22.14 -25.69 -33.26
C PRO A 600 20.97 -26.56 -33.69
N LEU A 601 19.85 -25.93 -34.06
CA LEU A 601 18.61 -26.59 -34.45
C LEU A 601 18.06 -25.95 -35.73
N ILE A 602 17.28 -26.74 -36.48
CA ILE A 602 16.43 -26.27 -37.57
C ILE A 602 14.97 -26.09 -37.11
N SER A 603 14.16 -25.38 -37.90
CA SER A 603 12.79 -25.02 -37.52
C SER A 603 11.91 -26.24 -37.20
N SER A 604 12.02 -27.33 -37.98
CA SER A 604 11.27 -28.57 -37.72
C SER A 604 11.62 -29.20 -36.36
N GLN A 605 12.89 -29.11 -35.93
CA GLN A 605 13.33 -29.56 -34.62
C GLN A 605 12.82 -28.63 -33.50
N LEU A 606 12.79 -27.32 -33.72
CA LEU A 606 12.21 -26.36 -32.77
C LEU A 606 10.69 -26.53 -32.62
N ASN A 607 9.97 -26.85 -33.68
CA ASN A 607 8.54 -27.20 -33.58
C ASN A 607 8.32 -28.45 -32.71
N ARG A 608 9.20 -29.46 -32.82
CA ARG A 608 9.18 -30.65 -31.95
C ARG A 608 9.57 -30.30 -30.51
N LEU A 609 10.53 -29.40 -30.33
CA LEU A 609 10.96 -28.91 -29.03
C LEU A 609 9.83 -28.15 -28.31
N SER A 610 9.09 -27.29 -29.02
CA SER A 610 7.92 -26.59 -28.48
C SER A 610 6.83 -27.53 -27.97
N ARG A 611 6.66 -28.72 -28.60
CA ARG A 611 5.75 -29.77 -28.09
C ARG A 611 6.22 -30.40 -26.79
N ARG A 612 7.51 -30.32 -26.44
CA ARG A 612 8.03 -30.83 -25.17
C ARG A 612 7.78 -29.87 -24.02
N ALA A 613 7.78 -28.57 -24.28
CA ALA A 613 7.36 -27.59 -23.28
C ALA A 613 5.93 -27.86 -22.79
N ALA A 614 5.02 -28.27 -23.69
CA ALA A 614 3.67 -28.71 -23.32
C ALA A 614 3.65 -29.88 -22.31
N LEU A 615 4.62 -30.80 -22.38
CA LEU A 615 4.72 -31.88 -21.38
C LEU A 615 5.15 -31.34 -20.00
N GLY A 616 6.01 -30.31 -19.96
CA GLY A 616 6.36 -29.61 -18.73
C GLY A 616 5.18 -28.86 -18.12
N LEU A 617 4.32 -28.24 -18.94
CA LEU A 617 3.04 -27.69 -18.49
C LEU A 617 2.14 -28.79 -17.90
N GLY A 618 2.04 -29.94 -18.57
CA GLY A 618 1.28 -31.10 -18.08
C GLY A 618 1.77 -31.60 -16.72
N ARG A 619 3.08 -31.62 -16.47
CA ARG A 619 3.67 -32.05 -15.19
C ARG A 619 3.30 -31.16 -14.00
N THR A 620 2.93 -29.90 -14.23
CA THR A 620 2.44 -29.00 -13.16
C THR A 620 0.93 -29.10 -12.94
N GLY A 621 0.21 -29.84 -13.80
CA GLY A 621 -1.24 -30.04 -13.71
C GLY A 621 -2.04 -29.34 -14.81
N SER A 622 -1.41 -28.85 -15.88
CA SER A 622 -2.16 -28.41 -17.07
C SER A 622 -2.88 -29.59 -17.72
N PHE A 623 -4.12 -29.34 -18.15
CA PHE A 623 -4.86 -30.23 -19.05
C PHE A 623 -5.32 -29.49 -20.31
N ALA A 624 -4.75 -28.30 -20.58
CA ALA A 624 -5.09 -27.46 -21.71
C ALA A 624 -6.61 -27.24 -21.85
N ALA A 625 -7.21 -26.68 -20.79
CA ALA A 625 -8.64 -26.47 -20.70
C ALA A 625 -9.19 -25.66 -21.88
N SER A 626 -10.48 -25.80 -22.20
CA SER A 626 -11.07 -25.24 -23.43
C SER A 626 -10.82 -23.74 -23.61
N THR A 627 -10.90 -22.94 -22.54
CA THR A 627 -10.63 -21.49 -22.59
C THR A 627 -9.20 -21.12 -22.16
N SER A 628 -8.28 -22.08 -22.11
CA SER A 628 -6.86 -21.86 -21.74
C SER A 628 -5.99 -21.72 -22.99
N GLY A 629 -5.60 -20.51 -23.37
CA GLY A 629 -4.66 -20.31 -24.47
C GLY A 629 -3.26 -20.76 -24.09
N GLU A 630 -2.77 -21.88 -24.65
CA GLU A 630 -1.46 -22.46 -24.31
C GLU A 630 -0.58 -22.54 -25.57
N ILE A 631 0.30 -21.54 -25.72
CA ILE A 631 1.06 -21.31 -26.95
C ILE A 631 2.55 -21.24 -26.63
N ILE A 632 3.36 -21.94 -27.42
CA ILE A 632 4.80 -22.05 -27.23
C ILE A 632 5.53 -21.52 -28.46
N VAL A 633 6.55 -20.70 -28.24
CA VAL A 633 7.52 -20.27 -29.25
C VAL A 633 8.93 -20.66 -28.81
N ALA A 634 9.75 -21.14 -29.74
CA ALA A 634 11.11 -21.56 -29.48
C ALA A 634 12.07 -20.94 -30.50
N PHE A 635 13.27 -20.55 -30.06
CA PHE A 635 14.34 -20.07 -30.94
C PHE A 635 15.70 -20.66 -30.56
N SER A 636 16.57 -20.81 -31.55
CA SER A 636 17.97 -21.20 -31.37
C SER A 636 18.93 -20.08 -31.76
N THR A 637 19.94 -19.82 -30.93
CA THR A 637 21.05 -18.90 -31.22
C THR A 637 22.19 -19.58 -31.97
N GLY A 638 22.13 -20.91 -32.16
CA GLY A 638 23.16 -21.72 -32.81
C GLY A 638 23.25 -21.55 -34.33
N ASN A 639 22.25 -20.92 -34.96
CA ASN A 639 22.23 -20.58 -36.38
C ASN A 639 21.75 -19.15 -36.60
N ARG A 640 22.30 -18.45 -37.59
CA ARG A 640 21.93 -17.08 -37.95
C ARG A 640 21.80 -16.91 -39.46
N LYS A 641 20.79 -16.15 -39.90
CA LYS A 641 20.60 -15.75 -41.30
C LYS A 641 20.66 -14.22 -41.42
N PRO A 642 21.68 -13.66 -42.09
CA PRO A 642 21.73 -12.23 -42.39
C PRO A 642 20.56 -11.77 -43.27
N ARG A 643 20.04 -10.57 -43.06
CA ARG A 643 18.97 -9.98 -43.90
C ARG A 643 19.52 -9.62 -45.29
N SER A 644 18.72 -9.87 -46.33
CA SER A 644 19.11 -9.98 -47.75
C SER A 644 19.94 -8.84 -48.37
N THR A 645 19.95 -7.63 -47.81
CA THR A 645 20.81 -6.54 -48.31
C THR A 645 22.30 -6.74 -48.00
N SER A 646 22.68 -7.86 -47.38
CA SER A 646 24.04 -8.14 -46.90
C SER A 646 24.67 -9.46 -47.41
N SER A 647 23.96 -10.28 -48.19
CA SER A 647 24.47 -11.58 -48.65
C SER A 647 24.47 -11.68 -50.18
N THR A 648 25.64 -11.90 -50.77
CA THR A 648 25.83 -12.26 -52.18
C THR A 648 25.63 -13.76 -52.43
N ASN A 649 25.56 -14.58 -51.37
CA ASN A 649 25.46 -16.03 -51.45
C ASN A 649 24.01 -16.49 -51.66
N LYS A 650 23.80 -17.35 -52.68
CA LYS A 650 22.50 -17.97 -53.00
C LYS A 650 22.10 -19.10 -52.05
N PHE A 651 23.05 -19.62 -51.27
CA PHE A 651 22.86 -20.74 -50.36
C PHE A 651 23.31 -20.37 -48.94
N ILE A 652 22.63 -20.93 -47.93
CA ILE A 652 23.03 -20.85 -46.53
C ILE A 652 23.25 -22.26 -45.98
N THR A 653 24.23 -22.41 -45.09
CA THR A 653 24.47 -23.66 -44.36
C THR A 653 23.98 -23.50 -42.93
N LEU A 654 23.21 -24.46 -42.45
CA LEU A 654 22.74 -24.52 -41.07
C LEU A 654 23.35 -25.74 -40.38
N LYS A 655 23.84 -25.56 -39.15
CA LYS A 655 24.26 -26.66 -38.29
C LYS A 655 23.03 -27.19 -37.55
N CYS A 656 22.85 -28.49 -37.50
CA CYS A 656 21.82 -29.09 -36.65
C CYS A 656 22.39 -30.28 -35.87
N ILE A 657 21.87 -30.47 -34.66
CA ILE A 657 22.08 -31.72 -33.93
C ILE A 657 21.41 -32.87 -34.69
N SER A 658 22.04 -34.04 -34.69
CA SER A 658 21.40 -35.26 -35.18
C SER A 658 20.20 -35.62 -34.30
N ASP A 659 19.10 -36.02 -34.92
CA ASP A 659 17.89 -36.46 -34.23
C ASP A 659 18.14 -37.66 -33.30
N ALA A 660 19.19 -38.44 -33.53
CA ALA A 660 19.60 -39.54 -32.63
C ALA A 660 20.03 -39.04 -31.23
N HIS A 661 20.42 -37.77 -31.09
CA HIS A 661 20.93 -37.19 -29.85
C HIS A 661 20.04 -36.07 -29.29
N ILE A 662 18.89 -35.79 -29.90
CA ILE A 662 18.05 -34.64 -29.50
C ILE A 662 17.26 -34.85 -28.20
N ASN A 663 17.13 -36.10 -27.73
CA ASN A 663 16.29 -36.42 -26.56
C ASN A 663 16.71 -35.71 -25.28
N ILE A 664 18.01 -35.48 -25.07
CA ILE A 664 18.49 -34.72 -23.90
C ILE A 664 18.01 -33.26 -23.93
N VAL A 665 17.88 -32.68 -25.13
CA VAL A 665 17.32 -31.33 -25.32
C VAL A 665 15.82 -31.32 -25.03
N TYR A 666 15.13 -32.41 -25.35
CA TYR A 666 13.71 -32.57 -25.00
C TYR A 666 13.50 -32.64 -23.50
N GLU A 667 14.27 -33.48 -22.81
CA GLU A 667 14.22 -33.58 -21.35
C GLU A 667 14.51 -32.23 -20.68
N ALA A 668 15.58 -31.55 -21.11
CA ALA A 668 15.93 -30.22 -20.63
C ALA A 668 14.78 -29.20 -20.76
N VAL A 669 14.04 -29.22 -21.88
CA VAL A 669 12.88 -28.33 -22.07
C VAL A 669 11.72 -28.70 -21.17
N VAL A 670 11.45 -29.99 -20.96
CA VAL A 670 10.38 -30.44 -20.04
C VAL A 670 10.69 -29.95 -18.63
N GLU A 671 11.89 -30.23 -18.12
CA GLU A 671 12.31 -29.86 -16.77
C GLU A 671 12.34 -28.34 -16.56
N ALA A 672 12.93 -27.60 -17.51
CA ALA A 672 12.99 -26.14 -17.43
C ALA A 672 11.60 -25.50 -17.52
N THR A 673 10.67 -26.07 -18.29
CA THR A 673 9.29 -25.55 -18.36
C THR A 673 8.54 -25.81 -17.07
N GLU A 674 8.64 -27.01 -16.51
CA GLU A 674 8.03 -27.37 -15.23
C GLU A 674 8.53 -26.43 -14.11
N GLU A 675 9.84 -26.26 -13.97
CA GLU A 675 10.42 -25.38 -12.96
C GLU A 675 10.10 -23.90 -13.20
N ALA A 676 10.05 -23.43 -14.46
CA ALA A 676 9.66 -22.06 -14.76
C ALA A 676 8.22 -21.75 -14.33
N VAL A 677 7.27 -22.67 -14.52
CA VAL A 677 5.88 -22.50 -14.03
C VAL A 677 5.85 -22.43 -12.50
N LEU A 678 6.58 -23.32 -11.82
CA LEU A 678 6.67 -23.27 -10.35
C LEU A 678 7.29 -21.96 -9.88
N ASN A 679 8.38 -21.51 -10.49
CA ASN A 679 9.04 -20.25 -10.13
C ASN A 679 8.13 -19.03 -10.38
N ALA A 680 7.25 -19.06 -11.39
CA ALA A 680 6.27 -17.99 -11.61
C ALA A 680 5.33 -17.81 -10.40
N MET A 681 4.94 -18.90 -9.76
CA MET A 681 4.08 -18.88 -8.57
C MET A 681 4.87 -18.63 -7.28
N PHE A 682 6.00 -19.32 -7.11
CA PHE A 682 6.80 -19.27 -5.89
C PHE A 682 7.40 -17.87 -5.67
N CYS A 683 7.85 -17.22 -6.74
CA CYS A 683 8.38 -15.87 -6.69
C CYS A 683 7.30 -14.79 -6.54
N SER A 684 6.00 -15.13 -6.63
CA SER A 684 4.92 -14.16 -6.54
C SER A 684 4.51 -13.86 -5.09
N GLY A 685 4.38 -12.56 -4.77
CA GLY A 685 4.04 -12.05 -3.44
C GLY A 685 2.54 -12.00 -3.11
N GLY A 686 1.67 -12.44 -4.03
CA GLY A 686 0.24 -12.18 -3.94
C GLY A 686 -0.12 -10.81 -4.53
N MET A 687 -1.37 -10.64 -4.93
CA MET A 687 -1.80 -9.43 -5.62
C MET A 687 -3.26 -9.10 -5.33
N ASN A 688 -3.50 -7.86 -4.89
CA ASN A 688 -4.84 -7.27 -4.87
C ASN A 688 -5.17 -6.73 -6.26
N GLY A 689 -6.39 -6.86 -6.72
CA GLY A 689 -6.84 -6.43 -8.05
C GLY A 689 -8.14 -5.63 -8.04
N ARG A 690 -8.73 -5.48 -9.22
CA ARG A 690 -10.04 -4.83 -9.40
C ARG A 690 -11.11 -5.51 -8.55
N MET A 691 -12.18 -4.76 -8.24
CA MET A 691 -13.28 -5.25 -7.40
C MET A 691 -12.82 -5.78 -6.03
N GLN A 692 -11.72 -5.24 -5.48
CA GLN A 692 -11.12 -5.69 -4.22
C GLN A 692 -10.77 -7.18 -4.18
N ARG A 693 -10.58 -7.82 -5.35
CA ARG A 693 -10.18 -9.23 -5.42
C ARG A 693 -8.78 -9.39 -4.87
N TRP A 694 -8.57 -10.47 -4.13
CA TRP A 694 -7.26 -10.87 -3.63
C TRP A 694 -6.87 -12.22 -4.23
N CYS A 695 -5.68 -12.27 -4.81
CA CYS A 695 -5.05 -13.51 -5.25
C CYS A 695 -3.84 -13.78 -4.34
N PRO A 696 -3.90 -14.80 -3.48
CA PRO A 696 -2.85 -15.06 -2.50
C PRO A 696 -1.56 -15.53 -3.17
N PRO A 697 -0.40 -15.33 -2.54
CA PRO A 697 0.77 -16.10 -2.94
C PRO A 697 0.62 -17.57 -2.54
N ILE A 698 1.34 -18.46 -3.22
CA ILE A 698 1.42 -19.86 -2.79
C ILE A 698 2.07 -19.95 -1.39
N PRO A 699 1.51 -20.73 -0.44
CA PRO A 699 2.07 -20.84 0.91
C PRO A 699 3.30 -21.76 0.92
N HIS A 700 4.50 -21.17 0.86
CA HIS A 700 5.77 -21.90 0.77
C HIS A 700 5.94 -22.98 1.85
N ASP A 701 5.78 -22.61 3.12
CA ASP A 701 5.98 -23.53 4.24
C ASP A 701 5.03 -24.73 4.17
N ARG A 702 3.76 -24.47 3.79
CA ARG A 702 2.74 -25.51 3.66
C ARG A 702 3.04 -26.44 2.48
N VAL A 703 3.47 -25.91 1.34
CA VAL A 703 3.88 -26.74 0.19
C VAL A 703 5.05 -27.65 0.58
N VAL A 704 6.08 -27.10 1.24
CA VAL A 704 7.24 -27.88 1.69
C VAL A 704 6.84 -28.94 2.72
N GLU A 705 5.91 -28.62 3.62
CA GLU A 705 5.35 -29.57 4.58
C GLU A 705 4.64 -30.73 3.87
N ILE A 706 3.77 -30.45 2.89
CA ILE A 706 3.05 -31.47 2.12
C ILE A 706 4.05 -32.37 1.37
N LEU A 707 5.06 -31.79 0.73
CA LEU A 707 6.10 -32.53 0.04
C LEU A 707 6.90 -33.45 0.98
N LYS A 708 7.17 -33.01 2.21
CA LYS A 708 7.84 -33.83 3.23
C LYS A 708 6.92 -34.92 3.79
N GLY A 709 5.64 -34.61 4.00
CA GLY A 709 4.63 -35.55 4.52
C GLY A 709 4.24 -36.63 3.52
N GLY A 710 4.26 -36.32 2.22
CA GLY A 710 3.96 -37.23 1.12
C GLY A 710 5.06 -38.23 0.77
N ARG A 711 6.26 -38.13 1.36
CA ARG A 711 7.35 -39.11 1.21
C ARG A 711 7.23 -40.33 2.14
N LYS A 712 6.00 -40.73 2.47
CA LYS A 712 5.75 -42.10 2.97
C LYS A 712 5.46 -42.98 1.75
N ILE A 713 6.49 -43.72 1.35
CA ILE A 713 6.48 -44.73 0.28
C ILE A 713 5.38 -45.76 0.54
#